data_AF-A0A5P2W502-F1
#
_entry.id   AF-A0A5P2W502-F1
#
_cell.length_a   1.000
_cell.length_b   1.000
_cell.length_c   1.000
_cell.angle_alpha   90.00
_cell.angle_beta   90.00
_cell.angle_gamma   90.00
#
_symmetry.space_group_name_H-M   'P 1'
#
loop_
_entity.id
_entity.type
_entity.pdbx_description
1 polymer ?
#
loop_
_entity_poly.entity_id
_entity_poly.type
_entity_poly.pdbx_seq_one_letter_code
_entity_poly.pdbx_strand_id
1 'polypeptide(L)'
;MAESHIQPGMAATRAEIKNLYGGGTQGGIVPSATTNNVLLFSDPAAGHRFGYFDGWLAEDDARGPIFEYTGAGTIGDQTFERGNKAILNHVEDGRSLRVFTAAGRVEGSQTILHRYVGEFKVDAEQPYIQRQAPDANGNSRNVIVFRLRPAGPVDRDSLDTISPPPSLATLHSDSSTVDDLLNNRAEVDKLAKLVLATTTMPPLAIALLGEWGAGKSSFMAQMDQRIRQLTLLSAEVKSGESAFMEHVHQIHFNAWHYSDEHVWSGLVDELFSALASTPREQSDSSESAGAKRHQRAAKLADLESRSQQLDADLQRAAGLRPQGFLASLISPREGWPLLRAATREMRAQIVAYGLISITMLVAALAIAVWGEPVIQPWITGSITIILAGLPLAKIWANVRAWLPDQRRNLDKVHDRLKEIQKELHSQVAVARASLAEVDAAVRLADFLSERGSLNSYREYQGLLTKVHKDLTRLDEALRAAQDEWAQSESDQRPPLQRIILYIDDLDRCPPDRVVEVLAAIHLMLALPLFVVVVAVDPRWLVRCLKHHHKELFAAGGEIGEGAIDDIATPVDYLDKIFQIPLTVPPTTPRKTGLLLESLLGSPGVNNDQSEESEQTPPEGEVHIEGNTSEDSGSEGEAAAPETNADELNPSQMSLTAAEISFMAQLGALLPTPRAAKKLVNLYRLVRMGVEAEGLSGFVDTSSGEPGEHQVVQILLALLVGRPEQASALFKYILAAAPTEKITDVLRNSPPQATIGHKAAEVLDSITGNTEVWLDVAAYQRWCPVLARYSFYTRRLSG
;
A
#
# COMPACT_ATOMS: atom_id res chain seq x y z
N MET A 1 23.19 50.55 -3.64
CA MET A 1 22.13 51.46 -4.13
C MET A 1 20.89 51.15 -3.31
N ALA A 2 19.95 52.08 -3.11
CA ALA A 2 18.77 51.78 -2.30
C ALA A 2 17.85 50.78 -3.03
N GLU A 3 17.42 49.73 -2.32
CA GLU A 3 16.55 48.69 -2.87
C GLU A 3 15.11 49.17 -2.89
N SER A 4 14.54 49.31 -4.08
CA SER A 4 13.15 49.77 -4.28
C SER A 4 12.17 48.61 -4.17
N HIS A 5 11.97 48.09 -2.97
CA HIS A 5 10.97 47.07 -2.69
C HIS A 5 9.61 47.69 -2.34
N ILE A 6 8.53 47.06 -2.82
CA ILE A 6 7.17 47.34 -2.37
C ILE A 6 7.01 46.71 -0.99
N GLN A 7 6.49 47.46 -0.02
CA GLN A 7 6.14 46.90 1.29
C GLN A 7 4.74 46.26 1.23
N PRO A 8 4.46 45.21 2.04
CA PRO A 8 3.10 44.67 2.16
C PRO A 8 2.07 45.78 2.46
N GLY A 9 0.87 45.64 1.91
CA GLY A 9 -0.19 46.65 2.00
C GLY A 9 -0.14 47.76 0.94
N MET A 10 1.02 48.00 0.30
CA MET A 10 1.12 48.98 -0.79
C MET A 10 0.50 48.45 -2.09
N ALA A 11 -0.24 49.31 -2.80
CA ALA A 11 -0.85 48.99 -4.09
C ALA A 11 -0.08 49.61 -5.28
N ALA A 12 0.09 48.83 -6.35
CA ALA A 12 0.79 49.25 -7.56
C ALA A 12 0.13 48.66 -8.83
N THR A 13 0.38 49.26 -9.99
CA THR A 13 -0.09 48.69 -11.27
C THR A 13 0.82 47.56 -11.74
N ARG A 14 0.30 46.67 -12.61
CA ARG A 14 1.11 45.59 -13.21
C ARG A 14 2.33 46.08 -14.00
N ALA A 15 2.33 47.33 -14.48
CA ALA A 15 3.49 47.91 -15.18
C ALA A 15 4.62 48.26 -14.20
N GLU A 16 4.29 48.83 -13.04
CA GLU A 16 5.25 49.16 -11.99
C GLU A 16 5.79 47.89 -11.31
N ILE A 17 4.90 46.94 -10.99
CA ILE A 17 5.29 45.63 -10.44
C ILE A 17 6.25 44.90 -11.40
N LYS A 18 6.00 44.95 -12.71
CA LYS A 18 6.92 44.39 -13.72
C LYS A 18 8.28 45.10 -13.74
N ASN A 19 8.33 46.41 -13.57
CA ASN A 19 9.60 47.15 -13.56
C ASN A 19 10.47 46.82 -12.32
N LEU A 20 9.84 46.37 -11.23
CA LEU A 20 10.51 46.06 -9.95
C LEU A 20 10.85 44.57 -9.81
N TYR A 21 9.91 43.67 -10.15
CA TYR A 21 10.06 42.22 -9.97
C TYR A 21 10.12 41.44 -11.30
N GLY A 22 10.09 42.09 -12.45
CA GLY A 22 10.20 41.44 -13.77
C GLY A 22 8.91 40.75 -14.26
N GLY A 23 9.06 39.77 -15.14
CA GLY A 23 7.95 38.99 -15.68
C GLY A 23 7.08 39.72 -16.73
N GLY A 24 5.82 39.27 -16.85
CA GLY A 24 4.83 39.77 -17.79
C GLY A 24 3.69 40.54 -17.13
N THR A 25 2.88 41.25 -17.92
CA THR A 25 1.72 42.01 -17.43
C THR A 25 0.39 41.24 -17.52
N GLN A 26 0.38 40.04 -18.08
CA GLN A 26 -0.82 39.22 -18.32
C GLN A 26 -0.69 37.85 -17.65
N GLY A 27 -1.83 37.25 -17.25
CA GLY A 27 -1.89 36.00 -16.49
C GLY A 27 -2.11 36.21 -14.99
N GLY A 28 -2.47 35.14 -14.27
CA GLY A 28 -2.49 35.09 -12.81
C GLY A 28 -1.14 34.67 -12.24
N ILE A 29 -0.62 33.52 -12.69
CA ILE A 29 0.73 33.04 -12.39
C ILE A 29 1.70 33.58 -13.46
N VAL A 30 2.73 34.31 -13.03
CA VAL A 30 3.68 34.99 -13.91
C VAL A 30 5.13 34.74 -13.43
N PRO A 31 5.80 33.68 -13.91
CA PRO A 31 7.22 33.48 -13.64
C PRO A 31 8.08 34.56 -14.33
N SER A 32 9.04 35.12 -13.60
CA SER A 32 10.00 36.07 -14.14
C SER A 32 11.12 35.36 -14.92
N ALA A 33 11.65 36.04 -15.93
CA ALA A 33 12.83 35.64 -16.71
C ALA A 33 14.04 36.57 -16.50
N THR A 34 13.86 37.63 -15.69
CA THR A 34 14.88 38.68 -15.45
C THR A 34 15.21 38.84 -13.96
N THR A 35 14.48 38.16 -13.08
CA THR A 35 14.65 38.16 -11.62
C THR A 35 14.25 36.78 -11.06
N ASN A 36 14.64 36.47 -9.84
CA ASN A 36 14.29 35.23 -9.16
C ASN A 36 12.91 35.32 -8.47
N ASN A 37 11.86 35.66 -9.22
CA ASN A 37 10.49 35.77 -8.69
C ASN A 37 9.47 35.01 -9.55
N VAL A 38 8.40 34.54 -8.90
CA VAL A 38 7.13 34.18 -9.55
C VAL A 38 6.04 35.05 -8.94
N LEU A 39 5.36 35.83 -9.78
CA LEU A 39 4.32 36.75 -9.34
C LEU A 39 2.97 36.05 -9.41
N LEU A 40 2.20 36.13 -8.33
CA LEU A 40 0.88 35.52 -8.19
C LEU A 40 -0.14 36.65 -8.03
N PHE A 41 -1.04 36.79 -9.00
CA PHE A 41 -2.06 37.83 -9.01
C PHE A 41 -3.45 37.21 -8.84
N SER A 42 -4.02 37.38 -7.65
CA SER A 42 -5.42 37.03 -7.39
C SER A 42 -6.36 38.21 -7.63
N ASP A 43 -7.59 37.88 -8.02
CA ASP A 43 -8.76 38.74 -8.11
C ASP A 43 -9.97 37.86 -7.73
N PRO A 44 -10.33 37.76 -6.43
CA PRO A 44 -11.37 36.84 -5.97
C PRO A 44 -12.72 37.08 -6.67
N ALA A 45 -13.08 38.34 -6.91
CA ALA A 45 -14.32 38.73 -7.60
C ALA A 45 -14.38 38.23 -9.05
N ALA A 46 -13.24 38.19 -9.76
CA ALA A 46 -13.16 37.55 -11.08
C ALA A 46 -13.00 36.01 -10.99
N GLY A 47 -12.29 35.52 -9.98
CA GLY A 47 -11.89 34.12 -9.79
C GLY A 47 -13.04 33.18 -9.45
N HIS A 48 -14.00 33.61 -8.61
CA HIS A 48 -15.15 32.80 -8.19
C HIS A 48 -15.92 32.21 -9.39
N ARG A 49 -15.94 32.91 -10.54
CA ARG A 49 -16.60 32.46 -11.78
C ARG A 49 -15.98 31.23 -12.44
N PHE A 50 -14.78 30.83 -12.04
CA PHE A 50 -14.05 29.65 -12.51
C PHE A 50 -13.75 28.66 -11.36
N GLY A 51 -14.43 28.84 -10.22
CA GLY A 51 -14.23 28.07 -9.00
C GLY A 51 -12.89 28.33 -8.31
N TYR A 52 -12.26 29.49 -8.54
CA TYR A 52 -11.06 29.88 -7.80
C TYR A 52 -11.46 30.59 -6.51
N PHE A 53 -10.89 30.12 -5.39
CA PHE A 53 -11.10 30.65 -4.05
C PHE A 53 -9.72 30.86 -3.44
N ASP A 54 -9.13 32.01 -3.74
CA ASP A 54 -7.81 32.40 -3.24
C ASP A 54 -7.97 33.31 -2.03
N GLY A 55 -7.05 33.22 -1.06
CA GLY A 55 -7.09 34.06 0.14
C GLY A 55 -6.48 33.41 1.37
N TRP A 56 -6.49 34.12 2.50
CA TRP A 56 -6.13 33.57 3.80
C TRP A 56 -7.17 32.55 4.28
N LEU A 57 -6.71 31.46 4.92
CA LEU A 57 -7.60 30.66 5.75
C LEU A 57 -8.07 31.50 6.95
N ALA A 58 -9.31 31.25 7.40
CA ALA A 58 -9.92 31.94 8.54
C ALA A 58 -9.33 31.52 9.90
N GLU A 59 -8.72 30.33 9.95
CA GLU A 59 -8.01 29.78 11.11
C GLU A 59 -6.56 29.49 10.71
N ASP A 60 -5.61 29.86 11.57
CA ASP A 60 -4.19 29.56 11.41
C ASP A 60 -3.89 28.16 11.97
N ASP A 61 -3.03 27.37 11.31
CA ASP A 61 -2.64 26.06 11.86
C ASP A 61 -1.48 26.18 12.87
N ALA A 62 -1.08 25.05 13.47
CA ALA A 62 -0.02 25.01 14.48
C ALA A 62 1.35 25.54 13.98
N ARG A 63 1.51 25.76 12.66
CA ARG A 63 2.70 26.33 12.00
C ARG A 63 2.39 27.72 11.39
N GLY A 64 1.30 28.36 11.81
CA GLY A 64 0.92 29.73 11.46
C GLY A 64 0.02 29.84 10.22
N PRO A 65 -0.11 31.07 9.67
CA PRO A 65 -1.09 31.38 8.65
C PRO A 65 -0.77 30.78 7.28
N ILE A 66 -1.83 30.44 6.55
CA ILE A 66 -1.78 29.95 5.17
C ILE A 66 -2.62 30.86 4.28
N PHE A 67 -2.04 31.23 3.14
CA PHE A 67 -2.75 31.78 1.99
C PHE A 67 -2.95 30.67 0.96
N GLU A 68 -4.18 30.33 0.62
CA GLU A 68 -4.48 29.40 -0.47
C GLU A 68 -4.53 30.14 -1.81
N TYR A 69 -3.98 29.53 -2.86
CA TYR A 69 -3.95 30.11 -4.20
C TYR A 69 -4.25 29.04 -5.27
N THR A 70 -5.25 29.29 -6.10
CA THR A 70 -5.73 28.33 -7.10
C THR A 70 -4.84 28.29 -8.34
N GLY A 71 -4.59 27.08 -8.85
CA GLY A 71 -3.78 26.84 -10.05
C GLY A 71 -4.35 27.48 -11.30
N ALA A 72 -3.50 27.68 -12.30
CA ALA A 72 -3.88 28.17 -13.61
C ALA A 72 -4.49 27.07 -14.49
N GLY A 73 -5.61 27.41 -15.13
CA GLY A 73 -6.32 26.59 -16.12
C GLY A 73 -7.82 26.69 -15.87
N THR A 74 -8.61 27.11 -16.88
CA THR A 74 -10.05 27.45 -16.73
C THR A 74 -11.01 26.43 -17.33
N ILE A 75 -10.52 25.45 -18.09
CA ILE A 75 -11.31 24.41 -18.76
C ILE A 75 -10.62 23.07 -18.49
N GLY A 76 -11.40 22.07 -18.06
CA GLY A 76 -10.89 20.75 -17.68
C GLY A 76 -9.99 20.74 -16.43
N ASP A 77 -9.52 19.54 -16.08
CA ASP A 77 -8.65 19.27 -14.94
C ASP A 77 -7.31 20.01 -15.05
N GLN A 78 -6.82 20.51 -13.92
CA GLN A 78 -5.54 21.22 -13.84
C GLN A 78 -4.37 20.26 -13.66
N THR A 79 -3.28 20.51 -14.41
CA THR A 79 -2.03 19.72 -14.35
C THR A 79 -0.86 20.56 -13.83
N PHE A 80 0.21 19.89 -13.39
CA PHE A 80 1.47 20.53 -12.97
C PHE A 80 2.34 20.96 -14.16
N GLU A 81 1.75 21.75 -15.05
CA GLU A 81 2.41 22.35 -16.21
C GLU A 81 2.57 23.88 -16.05
N ARG A 82 3.52 24.45 -16.80
CA ARG A 82 3.69 25.90 -16.99
C ARG A 82 3.75 26.66 -15.65
N GLY A 83 2.75 27.49 -15.35
CA GLY A 83 2.67 28.27 -14.11
C GLY A 83 2.53 27.40 -12.87
N ASN A 84 1.76 26.31 -12.93
CA ASN A 84 1.54 25.42 -11.77
C ASN A 84 2.85 24.73 -11.36
N LYS A 85 3.67 24.34 -12.34
CA LYS A 85 5.03 23.86 -12.08
C LYS A 85 5.93 24.94 -11.48
N ALA A 86 5.85 26.17 -11.98
CA ALA A 86 6.65 27.30 -11.47
C ALA A 86 6.30 27.71 -10.03
N ILE A 87 5.09 27.38 -9.54
CA ILE A 87 4.77 27.47 -8.11
C ILE A 87 5.38 26.28 -7.36
N LEU A 88 5.10 25.05 -7.79
CA LEU A 88 5.54 23.84 -7.08
C LEU A 88 7.07 23.81 -6.88
N ASN A 89 7.84 24.01 -7.95
CA ASN A 89 9.30 23.90 -7.94
C ASN A 89 10.02 25.21 -7.54
N HIS A 90 9.33 26.27 -7.07
CA HIS A 90 9.95 27.58 -6.83
C HIS A 90 11.16 27.56 -5.87
N VAL A 91 11.17 26.67 -4.87
CA VAL A 91 12.30 26.51 -3.93
C VAL A 91 13.53 25.95 -4.64
N GLU A 92 13.34 24.91 -5.45
CA GLU A 92 14.40 24.25 -6.24
C GLU A 92 14.97 25.20 -7.30
N ASP A 93 14.08 25.95 -7.96
CA ASP A 93 14.42 26.98 -8.95
C ASP A 93 15.07 28.24 -8.32
N GLY A 94 15.14 28.33 -6.99
CA GLY A 94 15.72 29.46 -6.26
C GLY A 94 14.95 30.78 -6.40
N ARG A 95 13.60 30.73 -6.43
CA ARG A 95 12.69 31.85 -6.70
C ARG A 95 11.77 32.16 -5.51
N SER A 96 11.53 33.42 -5.23
CA SER A 96 10.48 33.87 -4.29
C SER A 96 9.09 33.85 -4.93
N LEU A 97 8.05 33.46 -4.20
CA LEU A 97 6.66 33.76 -4.58
C LEU A 97 6.27 35.15 -4.07
N ARG A 98 5.69 35.98 -4.94
CA ARG A 98 5.21 37.33 -4.61
C ARG A 98 3.71 37.38 -4.85
N VAL A 99 2.90 37.42 -3.78
CA VAL A 99 1.43 37.41 -3.87
C VAL A 99 0.88 38.83 -3.90
N PHE A 100 -0.07 39.07 -4.79
CA PHE A 100 -0.78 40.33 -4.96
C PHE A 100 -2.29 40.09 -5.13
N THR A 101 -3.13 40.89 -4.47
CA THR A 101 -4.60 40.86 -4.60
C THR A 101 -5.12 42.12 -5.30
N ALA A 102 -6.31 42.05 -5.91
CA ALA A 102 -6.89 43.18 -6.65
C ALA A 102 -7.44 44.26 -5.70
N ALA A 103 -6.87 45.47 -5.78
CA ALA A 103 -7.12 46.59 -4.86
C ALA A 103 -7.77 47.78 -5.60
N GLY A 104 -8.86 47.53 -6.32
CA GLY A 104 -9.60 48.55 -7.07
C GLY A 104 -8.92 48.98 -8.37
N ARG A 105 -9.10 50.26 -8.74
CA ARG A 105 -8.60 50.84 -10.01
C ARG A 105 -7.97 52.20 -9.78
N VAL A 106 -7.01 52.56 -10.63
CA VAL A 106 -6.44 53.91 -10.70
C VAL A 106 -7.54 54.91 -11.05
N GLU A 107 -7.63 56.00 -10.29
CA GLU A 107 -8.65 57.04 -10.48
C GLU A 107 -8.61 57.59 -11.92
N GLY A 108 -9.79 57.68 -12.55
CA GLY A 108 -9.93 58.08 -13.96
C GLY A 108 -9.50 57.04 -15.01
N SER A 109 -9.11 55.82 -14.62
CA SER A 109 -8.64 54.78 -15.54
C SER A 109 -9.38 53.43 -15.38
N GLN A 110 -9.20 52.54 -16.37
CA GLN A 110 -9.57 51.12 -16.28
C GLN A 110 -8.42 50.25 -15.72
N THR A 111 -7.24 50.82 -15.46
CA THR A 111 -6.10 50.09 -14.89
C THR A 111 -6.40 49.62 -13.48
N ILE A 112 -6.34 48.29 -13.26
CA ILE A 112 -6.47 47.67 -11.94
C ILE A 112 -5.19 47.94 -11.13
N LEU A 113 -5.38 48.31 -9.86
CA LEU A 113 -4.33 48.34 -8.84
C LEU A 113 -4.25 46.98 -8.15
N HIS A 114 -3.04 46.55 -7.78
CA HIS A 114 -2.82 45.32 -7.05
C HIS A 114 -2.08 45.62 -5.74
N ARG A 115 -2.69 45.28 -4.59
CA ARG A 115 -2.05 45.34 -3.26
C ARG A 115 -1.07 44.21 -3.13
N TYR A 116 0.15 44.50 -2.65
CA TYR A 116 1.15 43.48 -2.39
C TYR A 116 0.87 42.82 -1.03
N VAL A 117 0.58 41.52 -1.04
CA VAL A 117 0.26 40.75 0.17
C VAL A 117 1.54 40.33 0.89
N GLY A 118 2.62 40.01 0.16
CA GLY A 118 3.93 39.75 0.73
C GLY A 118 4.74 38.67 0.02
N GLU A 119 5.76 38.15 0.71
CA GLU A 119 6.62 37.07 0.21
C GLU A 119 6.21 35.73 0.80
N PHE A 120 6.14 34.70 -0.05
CA PHE A 120 5.63 33.38 0.31
C PHE A 120 6.54 32.26 -0.18
N LYS A 121 6.39 31.10 0.48
CA LYS A 121 6.81 29.78 -0.01
C LYS A 121 5.61 28.84 0.02
N VAL A 122 5.68 27.77 -0.74
CA VAL A 122 4.73 26.65 -0.65
C VAL A 122 4.97 25.88 0.66
N ASP A 123 3.90 25.37 1.31
CA ASP A 123 4.01 24.54 2.51
C ASP A 123 4.78 23.24 2.24
N ALA A 124 5.69 22.86 3.13
CA ALA A 124 6.58 21.71 2.93
C ALA A 124 5.87 20.35 3.15
N GLU A 125 4.93 20.28 4.09
CA GLU A 125 4.20 19.04 4.42
C GLU A 125 3.07 18.74 3.44
N GLN A 126 2.32 19.77 3.02
CA GLN A 126 1.21 19.64 2.09
C GLN A 126 1.25 20.81 1.08
N PRO A 127 2.08 20.69 0.02
CA PRO A 127 2.31 21.76 -0.96
C PRO A 127 1.05 22.25 -1.67
N TYR A 128 0.10 21.35 -1.89
CA TYR A 128 -1.19 21.64 -2.47
C TYR A 128 -2.23 20.61 -1.98
N ILE A 129 -3.48 20.95 -2.20
CA ILE A 129 -4.62 20.03 -2.15
C ILE A 129 -5.32 20.05 -3.51
N GLN A 130 -6.13 19.03 -3.79
CA GLN A 130 -7.03 19.02 -4.93
C GLN A 130 -8.46 19.27 -4.43
N ARG A 131 -9.20 20.14 -5.12
CA ARG A 131 -10.63 20.39 -4.88
C ARG A 131 -11.42 20.15 -6.18
N GLN A 132 -12.68 19.80 -6.05
CA GLN A 132 -13.62 19.80 -7.17
C GLN A 132 -14.24 21.20 -7.30
N ALA A 133 -14.23 21.73 -8.52
CA ALA A 133 -14.70 23.07 -8.83
C ALA A 133 -15.33 23.13 -10.24
N PRO A 134 -16.22 24.09 -10.55
CA PRO A 134 -16.72 24.26 -11.91
C PRO A 134 -15.64 24.77 -12.87
N ASP A 135 -15.69 24.33 -14.12
CA ASP A 135 -14.93 24.91 -15.24
C ASP A 135 -15.70 26.09 -15.87
N ALA A 136 -15.09 26.77 -16.86
CA ALA A 136 -15.71 27.89 -17.56
C ALA A 136 -17.03 27.56 -18.29
N ASN A 137 -17.38 26.27 -18.42
CA ASN A 137 -18.61 25.77 -19.02
C ASN A 137 -19.60 25.22 -17.97
N GLY A 138 -19.24 25.21 -16.68
CA GLY A 138 -20.03 24.70 -15.56
C GLY A 138 -19.83 23.20 -15.25
N ASN A 139 -18.88 22.51 -15.88
CA ASN A 139 -18.60 21.11 -15.60
C ASN A 139 -17.70 20.97 -14.36
N SER A 140 -17.92 19.95 -13.53
CA SER A 140 -17.02 19.66 -12.40
C SER A 140 -15.67 19.14 -12.89
N ARG A 141 -14.60 19.56 -12.22
CA ARG A 141 -13.21 19.25 -12.56
C ARG A 141 -12.28 19.35 -11.33
N ASN A 142 -11.13 18.70 -11.40
CA ASN A 142 -10.06 18.83 -10.42
C ASN A 142 -9.30 20.16 -10.61
N VAL A 143 -9.27 21.00 -9.57
CA VAL A 143 -8.38 22.17 -9.47
C VAL A 143 -7.32 21.94 -8.39
N ILE A 144 -6.12 22.46 -8.65
CA ILE A 144 -4.99 22.43 -7.72
C ILE A 144 -5.09 23.70 -6.86
N VAL A 145 -5.05 23.57 -5.54
CA VAL A 145 -5.00 24.72 -4.62
C VAL A 145 -3.68 24.63 -3.85
N PHE A 146 -2.77 25.55 -4.12
CA PHE A 146 -1.47 25.64 -3.45
C PHE A 146 -1.64 26.25 -2.06
N ARG A 147 -1.03 25.64 -1.05
CA ARG A 147 -1.01 26.16 0.33
C ARG A 147 0.29 26.94 0.52
N LEU A 148 0.20 28.26 0.66
CA LEU A 148 1.34 29.17 0.73
C LEU A 148 1.53 29.70 2.15
N ARG A 149 2.75 29.59 2.71
CA ARG A 149 3.13 30.17 4.00
C ARG A 149 3.97 31.44 3.80
N PRO A 150 3.84 32.46 4.67
CA PRO A 150 4.71 33.62 4.65
C PRO A 150 6.20 33.25 4.77
N ALA A 151 7.03 33.92 3.97
CA ALA A 151 8.50 33.84 4.04
C ALA A 151 9.14 35.16 4.53
N GLY A 152 8.31 36.14 4.92
CA GLY A 152 8.69 37.45 5.43
C GLY A 152 7.44 38.20 5.92
N PRO A 153 7.52 39.53 6.09
CA PRO A 153 6.36 40.35 6.42
C PRO A 153 5.24 40.20 5.40
N VAL A 154 4.00 40.15 5.89
CA VAL A 154 2.78 40.02 5.09
C VAL A 154 1.69 40.96 5.58
N ASP A 155 0.78 41.30 4.68
CA ASP A 155 -0.41 42.11 4.91
C ASP A 155 -1.64 41.19 4.99
N ARG A 156 -2.33 41.19 6.13
CA ARG A 156 -3.51 40.35 6.40
C ARG A 156 -4.76 41.23 6.49
N ASP A 157 -5.29 41.58 5.31
CA ASP A 157 -6.59 42.21 5.16
C ASP A 157 -7.71 41.16 5.34
N SER A 158 -8.77 41.50 6.08
CA SER A 158 -9.92 40.60 6.24
C SER A 158 -10.72 40.43 4.95
N LEU A 159 -10.56 41.34 3.99
CA LEU A 159 -11.10 41.22 2.63
C LEU A 159 -10.38 40.13 1.79
N ASP A 160 -9.16 39.75 2.18
CA ASP A 160 -8.43 38.63 1.57
C ASP A 160 -8.74 37.27 2.24
N THR A 161 -9.58 37.21 3.29
CA THR A 161 -9.91 35.94 3.97
C THR A 161 -10.95 35.14 3.19
N ILE A 162 -10.71 33.85 3.00
CA ILE A 162 -11.67 32.90 2.41
C ILE A 162 -12.81 32.70 3.42
N SER A 163 -13.82 33.56 3.32
CA SER A 163 -15.11 33.35 3.97
C SER A 163 -15.70 32.02 3.47
N PRO A 164 -16.05 31.06 4.35
CA PRO A 164 -16.81 29.90 3.91
C PRO A 164 -18.15 30.37 3.30
N PRO A 165 -18.67 29.69 2.25
CA PRO A 165 -19.99 30.02 1.74
C PRO A 165 -21.02 29.89 2.88
N PRO A 166 -21.96 30.84 3.02
CA PRO A 166 -22.92 30.83 4.13
C PRO A 166 -23.65 29.48 4.14
N SER A 167 -23.65 28.81 5.30
CA SER A 167 -24.11 27.42 5.43
C SER A 167 -25.61 27.31 5.20
N LEU A 168 -25.99 27.12 3.93
CA LEU A 168 -27.33 26.78 3.52
C LEU A 168 -27.76 25.51 4.27
N ALA A 169 -28.98 25.54 4.83
CA ALA A 169 -29.52 24.46 5.66
C ALA A 169 -29.63 23.15 4.85
N THR A 170 -28.57 22.35 4.89
CA THR A 170 -28.37 21.18 4.04
C THR A 170 -28.82 19.94 4.80
N LEU A 171 -29.77 19.20 4.22
CA LEU A 171 -30.21 17.92 4.77
C LEU A 171 -29.19 16.85 4.40
N HIS A 172 -28.57 16.27 5.41
CA HIS A 172 -27.59 15.20 5.26
C HIS A 172 -28.28 13.83 5.17
N SER A 173 -27.85 13.00 4.22
CA SER A 173 -28.31 11.61 4.10
C SER A 173 -27.55 10.68 5.03
N ASP A 174 -28.23 9.67 5.58
CA ASP A 174 -27.58 8.55 6.26
C ASP A 174 -27.00 7.60 5.19
N SER A 175 -25.77 7.89 4.79
CA SER A 175 -25.02 7.22 3.72
C SER A 175 -23.59 6.97 4.15
N SER A 176 -23.01 5.83 3.77
CA SER A 176 -21.60 5.53 4.03
C SER A 176 -20.68 6.52 3.32
N THR A 177 -19.52 6.79 3.94
CA THR A 177 -18.52 7.71 3.38
C THR A 177 -17.11 7.14 3.54
N VAL A 178 -16.23 7.55 2.63
CA VAL A 178 -14.77 7.34 2.70
C VAL A 178 -14.08 8.36 3.60
N ASP A 179 -14.74 9.48 3.91
CA ASP A 179 -14.18 10.51 4.79
C ASP A 179 -14.21 10.07 6.26
N ASP A 180 -13.09 10.23 6.96
CA ASP A 180 -12.95 9.78 8.34
C ASP A 180 -13.35 10.84 9.37
N LEU A 181 -14.62 11.22 9.33
CA LEU A 181 -15.23 12.18 10.28
C LEU A 181 -15.36 11.62 11.70
N LEU A 182 -15.06 10.32 11.91
CA LEU A 182 -15.10 9.66 13.21
C LEU A 182 -13.72 9.35 13.79
N ASN A 183 -12.62 9.72 13.13
CA ASN A 183 -11.24 9.40 13.55
C ASN A 183 -11.04 7.89 13.84
N ASN A 184 -11.28 7.07 12.82
CA ASN A 184 -11.07 5.63 12.76
C ASN A 184 -9.87 5.23 11.87
N ARG A 185 -9.23 6.18 11.17
CA ARG A 185 -8.14 5.98 10.19
C ARG A 185 -7.03 5.05 10.68
N ALA A 186 -6.59 5.19 11.93
CA ALA A 186 -5.57 4.33 12.51
C ALA A 186 -6.03 2.85 12.59
N GLU A 187 -7.30 2.59 12.88
CA GLU A 187 -7.87 1.24 12.95
C GLU A 187 -8.08 0.63 11.56
N VAL A 188 -8.49 1.47 10.61
CA VAL A 188 -8.58 1.11 9.19
C VAL A 188 -7.21 0.76 8.63
N ASP A 189 -6.18 1.57 8.90
CA ASP A 189 -4.81 1.33 8.44
C ASP A 189 -4.22 0.03 8.99
N LYS A 190 -4.35 -0.23 10.30
CA LYS A 190 -3.93 -1.49 10.94
C LYS A 190 -4.54 -2.72 10.25
N LEU A 191 -5.84 -2.67 9.97
CA LEU A 191 -6.54 -3.80 9.34
C LEU A 191 -6.23 -3.93 7.85
N ALA A 192 -6.17 -2.81 7.12
CA ALA A 192 -5.75 -2.78 5.71
C ALA A 192 -4.34 -3.36 5.54
N LYS A 193 -3.38 -2.92 6.38
CA LYS A 193 -2.01 -3.44 6.39
C LYS A 193 -1.96 -4.93 6.72
N LEU A 194 -2.71 -5.41 7.73
CA LEU A 194 -2.81 -6.86 8.02
C LEU A 194 -3.34 -7.65 6.82
N VAL A 195 -4.42 -7.16 6.20
CA VAL A 195 -5.12 -7.84 5.10
C VAL A 195 -4.35 -7.78 3.79
N LEU A 196 -3.43 -6.82 3.62
CA LEU A 196 -2.62 -6.66 2.42
C LEU A 196 -1.20 -7.24 2.52
N ALA A 197 -0.67 -7.45 3.73
CA ALA A 197 0.68 -7.98 3.94
C ALA A 197 0.93 -9.31 3.19
N THR A 198 2.12 -9.45 2.59
CA THR A 198 2.54 -10.67 1.88
C THR A 198 2.63 -11.87 2.83
N THR A 199 2.98 -11.65 4.10
CA THR A 199 3.09 -12.69 5.13
C THR A 199 1.74 -13.18 5.72
N THR A 200 0.62 -12.55 5.36
CA THR A 200 -0.71 -12.96 5.83
C THR A 200 -1.20 -14.17 5.02
N MET A 201 -1.33 -15.32 5.69
CA MET A 201 -1.85 -16.54 5.07
C MET A 201 -3.39 -16.61 5.16
N PRO A 202 -4.13 -16.46 4.04
CA PRO A 202 -5.53 -16.85 3.95
C PRO A 202 -5.71 -18.38 4.15
N PRO A 203 -6.92 -18.88 4.43
CA PRO A 203 -8.20 -18.16 4.51
C PRO A 203 -8.37 -17.37 5.81
N LEU A 204 -8.90 -16.15 5.70
CA LEU A 204 -9.08 -15.23 6.84
C LEU A 204 -10.48 -14.59 6.81
N ALA A 205 -11.28 -14.78 7.86
CA ALA A 205 -12.52 -14.05 8.08
C ALA A 205 -12.42 -13.08 9.25
N ILE A 206 -12.84 -11.85 8.96
CA ILE A 206 -12.93 -10.71 9.85
C ILE A 206 -14.42 -10.37 10.03
N ALA A 207 -14.86 -10.17 11.26
CA ALA A 207 -16.19 -9.64 11.55
C ALA A 207 -16.09 -8.23 12.13
N LEU A 208 -16.57 -7.24 11.39
CA LEU A 208 -16.70 -5.86 11.84
C LEU A 208 -17.98 -5.74 12.69
N LEU A 209 -17.79 -5.76 14.00
CA LEU A 209 -18.86 -5.76 14.98
C LEU A 209 -19.21 -4.32 15.37
N GLY A 210 -20.49 -3.98 15.30
CA GLY A 210 -20.99 -2.67 15.71
C GLY A 210 -22.51 -2.63 15.69
N GLU A 211 -23.09 -1.73 16.49
CA GLU A 211 -24.53 -1.52 16.49
C GLU A 211 -25.00 -0.89 15.16
N TRP A 212 -26.31 -0.72 14.98
CA TRP A 212 -26.84 0.10 13.88
C TRP A 212 -26.39 1.55 14.04
N GLY A 213 -26.04 2.22 12.94
CA GLY A 213 -25.46 3.57 12.94
C GLY A 213 -23.99 3.67 13.37
N ALA A 214 -23.34 2.58 13.80
CA ALA A 214 -21.95 2.61 14.30
C ALA A 214 -20.86 2.74 13.20
N GLY A 215 -21.19 3.25 12.02
CA GLY A 215 -20.23 3.51 10.93
C GLY A 215 -19.62 2.28 10.24
N LYS A 216 -20.18 1.07 10.41
CA LYS A 216 -19.62 -0.19 9.87
C LYS A 216 -19.32 -0.12 8.36
N SER A 217 -20.29 0.35 7.57
CA SER A 217 -20.19 0.46 6.12
C SER A 217 -19.15 1.51 5.69
N SER A 218 -19.07 2.65 6.40
CA SER A 218 -18.03 3.65 6.19
C SER A 218 -16.63 3.10 6.51
N PHE A 219 -16.48 2.29 7.57
CA PHE A 219 -15.22 1.61 7.88
C PHE A 219 -14.77 0.68 6.75
N MET A 220 -15.70 -0.04 6.09
CA MET A 220 -15.38 -0.86 4.92
C MET A 220 -15.04 -0.02 3.67
N ALA A 221 -15.72 1.10 3.44
CA ALA A 221 -15.37 2.02 2.35
C ALA A 221 -13.99 2.66 2.54
N GLN A 222 -13.66 3.09 3.76
CA GLN A 222 -12.34 3.57 4.16
C GLN A 222 -11.26 2.49 3.98
N MET A 223 -11.56 1.24 4.35
CA MET A 223 -10.65 0.11 4.19
C MET A 223 -10.39 -0.23 2.71
N ASP A 224 -11.44 -0.26 1.89
CA ASP A 224 -11.33 -0.47 0.45
C ASP A 224 -10.44 0.59 -0.21
N GLN A 225 -10.66 1.88 0.10
CA GLN A 225 -9.84 2.99 -0.38
C GLN A 225 -8.38 2.87 0.08
N ARG A 226 -8.14 2.57 1.37
CA ARG A 226 -6.79 2.45 1.93
C ARG A 226 -6.01 1.28 1.31
N ILE A 227 -6.67 0.16 1.02
CA ILE A 227 -6.07 -0.96 0.31
C ILE A 227 -5.72 -0.57 -1.13
N ARG A 228 -6.59 0.17 -1.85
CA ARG A 228 -6.25 0.69 -3.18
C ARG A 228 -4.98 1.55 -3.13
N GLN A 229 -4.90 2.48 -2.18
CA GLN A 229 -3.71 3.32 -2.00
C GLN A 229 -2.43 2.47 -1.77
N LEU A 230 -2.45 1.52 -0.83
CA LEU A 230 -1.29 0.68 -0.54
C LEU A 230 -0.91 -0.25 -1.71
N THR A 231 -1.87 -0.78 -2.47
CA THR A 231 -1.59 -1.58 -3.68
C THR A 231 -0.96 -0.74 -4.81
N LEU A 232 -1.33 0.54 -4.92
CA LEU A 232 -0.75 1.46 -5.91
C LEU A 232 0.68 1.83 -5.52
N LEU A 233 0.90 2.27 -4.28
CA LEU A 233 2.24 2.60 -3.76
C LEU A 233 3.20 1.39 -3.87
N SER A 234 2.71 0.18 -3.59
CA SER A 234 3.52 -1.04 -3.74
C SER A 234 3.92 -1.34 -5.19
N ALA A 235 3.06 -0.99 -6.15
CA ALA A 235 3.30 -1.20 -7.58
C ALA A 235 4.10 -0.06 -8.25
N GLU A 236 4.46 0.99 -7.51
CA GLU A 236 5.41 2.03 -7.93
C GLU A 236 6.86 1.71 -7.56
N VAL A 237 7.06 0.81 -6.60
CA VAL A 237 8.38 0.29 -6.18
C VAL A 237 8.60 -1.06 -6.88
N LYS A 238 9.83 -1.62 -6.87
CA LYS A 238 10.06 -2.93 -7.47
C LYS A 238 9.39 -4.04 -6.69
N SER A 239 8.94 -5.07 -7.41
CA SER A 239 8.39 -6.28 -6.81
C SER A 239 9.36 -6.87 -5.77
N GLY A 240 8.85 -7.11 -4.56
CA GLY A 240 9.62 -7.63 -3.42
C GLY A 240 10.32 -6.58 -2.56
N GLU A 241 10.33 -5.30 -2.94
CA GLU A 241 10.77 -4.18 -2.09
C GLU A 241 9.62 -3.59 -1.24
N SER A 242 8.41 -4.17 -1.29
CA SER A 242 7.25 -3.85 -0.44
C SER A 242 6.81 -5.05 0.40
N ALA A 243 6.39 -4.80 1.64
CA ALA A 243 5.79 -5.81 2.52
C ALA A 243 4.31 -6.13 2.16
N PHE A 244 3.74 -5.42 1.19
CA PHE A 244 2.34 -5.49 0.79
C PHE A 244 2.16 -6.07 -0.62
N MET A 245 0.98 -6.65 -0.88
CA MET A 245 0.61 -7.13 -2.20
C MET A 245 0.27 -5.98 -3.17
N GLU A 246 0.71 -6.13 -4.41
CA GLU A 246 0.53 -5.18 -5.52
C GLU A 246 -0.77 -5.44 -6.30
N HIS A 247 -1.27 -6.68 -6.32
CA HIS A 247 -2.38 -7.08 -7.18
C HIS A 247 -3.45 -7.87 -6.42
N VAL A 248 -4.53 -7.17 -6.06
CA VAL A 248 -5.63 -7.67 -5.23
C VAL A 248 -6.97 -7.26 -5.85
N HIS A 249 -7.92 -8.20 -5.95
CA HIS A 249 -9.30 -7.88 -6.30
C HIS A 249 -10.11 -7.61 -5.03
N GLN A 250 -10.84 -6.49 -5.02
CA GLN A 250 -11.75 -6.09 -3.94
C GLN A 250 -13.19 -6.11 -4.45
N ILE A 251 -14.04 -6.87 -3.76
CA ILE A 251 -15.38 -7.25 -4.21
C ILE A 251 -16.38 -6.93 -3.09
N HIS A 252 -17.47 -6.25 -3.41
CA HIS A 252 -18.47 -5.80 -2.43
C HIS A 252 -19.80 -6.50 -2.66
N PHE A 253 -20.34 -7.12 -1.62
CA PHE A 253 -21.60 -7.84 -1.66
C PHE A 253 -22.56 -7.33 -0.59
N ASN A 254 -23.65 -6.68 -1.01
CA ASN A 254 -24.73 -6.32 -0.11
C ASN A 254 -25.68 -7.53 0.05
N ALA A 255 -25.73 -8.12 1.25
CA ALA A 255 -26.52 -9.34 1.47
C ALA A 255 -28.03 -9.08 1.42
N TRP A 256 -28.48 -7.85 1.69
CA TRP A 256 -29.90 -7.47 1.70
C TRP A 256 -30.48 -7.33 0.28
N HIS A 257 -29.69 -6.88 -0.70
CA HIS A 257 -30.14 -6.80 -2.11
C HIS A 257 -30.65 -8.14 -2.68
N TYR A 258 -30.19 -9.27 -2.13
CA TYR A 258 -30.55 -10.62 -2.57
C TYR A 258 -31.39 -11.38 -1.53
N SER A 259 -31.94 -10.72 -0.50
CA SER A 259 -32.65 -11.41 0.61
C SER A 259 -33.84 -12.25 0.16
N ASP A 260 -34.52 -11.77 -0.89
CA ASP A 260 -35.74 -12.36 -1.44
C ASP A 260 -35.42 -13.51 -2.41
N GLU A 261 -34.21 -13.51 -2.98
CA GLU A 261 -33.64 -14.59 -3.78
C GLU A 261 -32.81 -15.55 -2.93
N HIS A 262 -32.07 -16.48 -3.56
CA HIS A 262 -31.02 -17.22 -2.88
C HIS A 262 -29.75 -16.37 -2.80
N VAL A 263 -29.49 -15.76 -1.64
CA VAL A 263 -28.33 -14.86 -1.39
C VAL A 263 -26.98 -15.47 -1.85
N TRP A 264 -26.83 -16.80 -1.76
CA TRP A 264 -25.66 -17.52 -2.28
C TRP A 264 -25.45 -17.39 -3.80
N SER A 265 -26.50 -17.45 -4.63
CA SER A 265 -26.32 -17.30 -6.09
C SER A 265 -25.94 -15.87 -6.45
N GLY A 266 -26.50 -14.87 -5.77
CA GLY A 266 -26.07 -13.47 -5.93
C GLY A 266 -24.60 -13.26 -5.53
N LEU A 267 -24.18 -13.82 -4.39
CA LEU A 267 -22.79 -13.77 -3.93
C LEU A 267 -21.82 -14.43 -4.91
N VAL A 268 -22.22 -15.57 -5.47
CA VAL A 268 -21.39 -16.34 -6.41
C VAL A 268 -21.36 -15.70 -7.80
N ASP A 269 -22.44 -15.08 -8.26
CA ASP A 269 -22.47 -14.32 -9.51
C ASP A 269 -21.58 -13.06 -9.41
N GLU A 270 -21.78 -12.23 -8.37
CA GLU A 270 -20.98 -11.01 -8.13
C GLU A 270 -19.49 -11.32 -7.99
N LEU A 271 -19.13 -12.38 -7.23
CA LEU A 271 -17.75 -12.82 -7.05
C LEU A 271 -17.04 -13.08 -8.39
N PHE A 272 -17.69 -13.80 -9.31
CA PHE A 272 -17.06 -14.19 -10.57
C PHE A 272 -17.24 -13.13 -11.67
N SER A 273 -18.29 -12.31 -11.62
CA SER A 273 -18.43 -11.10 -12.41
C SER A 273 -17.26 -10.13 -12.16
N ALA A 274 -16.91 -9.92 -10.89
CA ALA A 274 -15.77 -9.11 -10.47
C ALA A 274 -14.39 -9.76 -10.72
N LEU A 275 -14.33 -11.07 -11.08
CA LEU A 275 -13.11 -11.74 -11.56
C LEU A 275 -13.01 -11.79 -13.10
N ALA A 276 -14.14 -11.80 -13.80
CA ALA A 276 -14.19 -11.69 -15.26
C ALA A 276 -13.93 -10.27 -15.75
N SER A 277 -14.43 -9.27 -15.02
CA SER A 277 -14.29 -7.86 -15.37
C SER A 277 -12.91 -7.32 -14.97
N THR A 278 -12.04 -7.14 -15.97
CA THR A 278 -10.90 -6.21 -15.81
C THR A 278 -11.44 -4.81 -15.46
N PRO A 279 -10.83 -4.05 -14.52
CA PRO A 279 -11.43 -2.82 -13.94
C PRO A 279 -11.60 -1.58 -14.86
N ARG A 280 -12.01 -1.76 -16.12
CA ARG A 280 -12.21 -0.67 -17.09
C ARG A 280 -13.32 -0.90 -18.14
N GLU A 281 -13.98 -2.05 -18.16
CA GLU A 281 -14.98 -2.42 -19.19
C GLU A 281 -16.26 -3.05 -18.60
N GLN A 282 -17.04 -2.28 -17.84
CA GLN A 282 -18.38 -2.68 -17.38
C GLN A 282 -19.47 -2.45 -18.45
N SER A 283 -19.31 -3.05 -19.63
CA SER A 283 -20.39 -3.19 -20.61
C SER A 283 -20.04 -4.22 -21.68
N ASP A 284 -20.46 -5.47 -21.51
CA ASP A 284 -20.60 -6.45 -22.59
C ASP A 284 -21.33 -7.72 -22.13
N SER A 285 -22.03 -8.39 -23.05
CA SER A 285 -22.82 -9.60 -22.76
C SER A 285 -21.99 -10.90 -22.74
N SER A 286 -22.61 -12.01 -22.34
CA SER A 286 -21.98 -13.35 -22.23
C SER A 286 -21.21 -13.80 -23.50
N GLU A 287 -21.68 -13.43 -24.70
CA GLU A 287 -20.96 -13.72 -25.96
C GLU A 287 -19.53 -13.13 -25.99
N SER A 288 -19.32 -11.97 -25.36
CA SER A 288 -18.01 -11.32 -25.24
C SER A 288 -17.06 -12.09 -24.32
N ALA A 289 -17.57 -12.72 -23.25
CA ALA A 289 -16.75 -13.53 -22.35
C ALA A 289 -16.16 -14.77 -23.06
N GLY A 290 -16.97 -15.43 -23.91
CA GLY A 290 -16.50 -16.52 -24.77
C GLY A 290 -15.40 -16.09 -25.76
N ALA A 291 -15.51 -14.90 -26.35
CA ALA A 291 -14.49 -14.33 -27.22
C ALA A 291 -13.21 -13.94 -26.46
N LYS A 292 -13.34 -13.25 -25.31
CA LYS A 292 -12.24 -12.86 -24.43
C LYS A 292 -11.45 -14.08 -23.93
N ARG A 293 -12.13 -15.20 -23.63
CA ARG A 293 -11.51 -16.50 -23.30
C ARG A 293 -10.64 -17.04 -24.45
N HIS A 294 -11.17 -17.11 -25.67
CA HIS A 294 -10.41 -17.59 -26.84
C HIS A 294 -9.20 -16.69 -27.14
N GLN A 295 -9.34 -15.37 -26.97
CA GLN A 295 -8.24 -14.42 -27.15
C GLN A 295 -7.13 -14.59 -26.11
N ARG A 296 -7.48 -14.73 -24.82
CA ARG A 296 -6.51 -15.01 -23.74
C ARG A 296 -5.79 -16.35 -23.97
N ALA A 297 -6.52 -17.39 -24.36
CA ALA A 297 -5.95 -18.71 -24.66
C ALA A 297 -5.00 -18.70 -25.88
N ALA A 298 -5.37 -18.00 -26.96
CA ALA A 298 -4.50 -17.86 -28.14
C ALA A 298 -3.21 -17.07 -27.82
N LYS A 299 -3.31 -16.01 -26.99
CA LYS A 299 -2.13 -15.26 -26.52
C LYS A 299 -1.22 -16.13 -25.64
N LEU A 300 -1.79 -16.92 -24.73
CA LEU A 300 -1.02 -17.83 -23.88
C LEU A 300 -0.25 -18.86 -24.73
N ALA A 301 -0.89 -19.49 -25.72
CA ALA A 301 -0.25 -20.48 -26.59
C ALA A 301 0.90 -19.89 -27.43
N ASP A 302 0.80 -18.63 -27.88
CA ASP A 302 1.88 -17.90 -28.56
C ASP A 302 3.06 -17.62 -27.61
N LEU A 303 2.80 -17.17 -26.37
CA LEU A 303 3.83 -16.94 -25.36
C LEU A 303 4.52 -18.24 -24.92
N GLU A 304 3.77 -19.30 -24.65
CA GLU A 304 4.30 -20.64 -24.31
C GLU A 304 5.16 -21.21 -25.44
N SER A 305 4.72 -21.06 -26.70
CA SER A 305 5.50 -21.50 -27.86
C SER A 305 6.83 -20.75 -27.99
N ARG A 306 6.83 -19.42 -27.76
CA ARG A 306 8.05 -18.61 -27.75
C ARG A 306 8.99 -19.00 -26.60
N SER A 307 8.44 -19.27 -25.41
CA SER A 307 9.21 -19.75 -24.25
C SER A 307 9.91 -21.05 -24.60
N GLN A 308 9.15 -22.07 -25.02
CA GLN A 308 9.70 -23.40 -25.35
C GLN A 308 10.76 -23.34 -26.46
N GLN A 309 10.62 -22.43 -27.43
CA GLN A 309 11.65 -22.19 -28.45
C GLN A 309 12.92 -21.58 -27.84
N LEU A 310 12.80 -20.51 -27.04
CA LEU A 310 13.93 -19.84 -26.39
C LEU A 310 14.64 -20.75 -25.37
N ASP A 311 13.88 -21.48 -24.56
CA ASP A 311 14.37 -22.48 -23.61
C ASP A 311 15.16 -23.59 -24.33
N ALA A 312 14.64 -24.11 -25.45
CA ALA A 312 15.32 -25.14 -26.24
C ALA A 312 16.56 -24.61 -26.98
N ASP A 313 16.55 -23.35 -27.42
CA ASP A 313 17.70 -22.69 -28.03
C ASP A 313 18.80 -22.40 -26.98
N LEU A 314 18.42 -21.98 -25.77
CA LEU A 314 19.32 -21.80 -24.63
C LEU A 314 19.93 -23.12 -24.16
N GLN A 315 19.15 -24.20 -24.09
CA GLN A 315 19.68 -25.55 -23.78
C GLN A 315 20.68 -26.03 -24.83
N ARG A 316 20.38 -25.81 -26.13
CA ARG A 316 21.33 -26.11 -27.22
C ARG A 316 22.61 -25.27 -27.11
N ALA A 317 22.51 -23.98 -26.78
CA ALA A 317 23.67 -23.11 -26.56
C ALA A 317 24.49 -23.50 -25.31
N ALA A 318 23.84 -23.95 -24.24
CA ALA A 318 24.49 -24.41 -23.02
C ALA A 318 25.25 -25.74 -23.24
N GLY A 319 24.66 -26.69 -23.99
CA GLY A 319 25.31 -27.94 -24.38
C GLY A 319 26.55 -27.75 -25.27
N LEU A 320 26.71 -26.57 -25.89
CA LEU A 320 27.86 -26.18 -26.70
C LEU A 320 28.95 -25.44 -25.90
N ARG A 321 28.92 -25.44 -24.56
CA ARG A 321 30.00 -24.90 -23.70
C ARG A 321 31.03 -25.98 -23.32
N PRO A 322 32.18 -26.11 -24.01
CA PRO A 322 33.19 -27.09 -23.63
C PRO A 322 33.93 -26.70 -22.35
N GLN A 323 33.81 -27.52 -21.30
CA GLN A 323 34.62 -27.41 -20.09
C GLN A 323 36.05 -27.93 -20.35
N GLY A 324 36.95 -27.08 -20.85
CA GLY A 324 38.37 -27.45 -20.93
C GLY A 324 39.23 -26.52 -21.78
N PHE A 325 40.48 -26.31 -21.33
CA PHE A 325 41.50 -25.50 -22.01
C PHE A 325 41.88 -26.01 -23.42
N LEU A 326 41.65 -27.31 -23.71
CA LEU A 326 42.06 -27.98 -24.95
C LEU A 326 40.99 -27.98 -26.06
N ALA A 327 39.74 -27.59 -25.78
CA ALA A 327 38.64 -27.71 -26.74
C ALA A 327 38.69 -26.69 -27.90
N SER A 328 39.46 -25.61 -27.76
CA SER A 328 39.56 -24.53 -28.75
C SER A 328 40.34 -24.89 -30.03
N LEU A 329 40.79 -26.14 -30.17
CA LEU A 329 41.71 -26.57 -31.24
C LEU A 329 41.18 -27.69 -32.16
N ILE A 330 40.07 -28.38 -31.83
CA ILE A 330 39.65 -29.61 -32.54
C ILE A 330 38.14 -29.66 -32.84
N SER A 331 37.63 -28.68 -33.61
CA SER A 331 36.36 -28.78 -34.35
C SER A 331 36.52 -28.20 -35.77
N PRO A 332 36.66 -29.05 -36.81
CA PRO A 332 36.90 -28.59 -38.17
C PRO A 332 35.73 -27.82 -38.83
N ARG A 333 34.54 -27.84 -38.24
CA ARG A 333 33.33 -27.22 -38.82
C ARG A 333 32.97 -25.86 -38.21
N GLU A 334 33.30 -25.63 -36.94
CA GLU A 334 32.88 -24.41 -36.22
C GLU A 334 33.99 -23.35 -36.10
N GLY A 335 35.27 -23.75 -36.13
CA GLY A 335 36.37 -22.79 -36.16
C GLY A 335 36.43 -21.97 -37.47
N TRP A 336 35.89 -22.50 -38.57
CA TRP A 336 35.98 -21.90 -39.91
C TRP A 336 35.23 -20.57 -40.09
N PRO A 337 33.97 -20.37 -39.63
CA PRO A 337 33.33 -19.06 -39.65
C PRO A 337 34.04 -18.03 -38.77
N LEU A 338 34.55 -18.41 -37.59
CA LEU A 338 35.34 -17.52 -36.73
C LEU A 338 36.66 -17.10 -37.42
N LEU A 339 37.35 -18.03 -38.06
CA LEU A 339 38.54 -17.74 -38.86
C LEU A 339 38.21 -16.76 -39.99
N ARG A 340 37.09 -16.97 -40.70
CA ARG A 340 36.61 -16.08 -41.77
C ARG A 340 36.32 -14.67 -41.27
N ALA A 341 35.67 -14.51 -40.11
CA ALA A 341 35.46 -13.21 -39.50
C ALA A 341 36.79 -12.49 -39.22
N ALA A 342 37.72 -13.18 -38.54
CA ALA A 342 39.07 -12.66 -38.28
C ALA A 342 39.85 -12.33 -39.57
N THR A 343 39.66 -13.08 -40.68
CA THR A 343 40.34 -12.77 -41.95
C THR A 343 39.97 -11.41 -42.53
N ARG A 344 38.83 -10.80 -42.18
CA ARG A 344 38.45 -9.48 -42.74
C ARG A 344 39.39 -8.37 -42.27
N GLU A 345 39.85 -8.42 -41.02
CA GLU A 345 40.85 -7.49 -40.47
C GLU A 345 42.28 -8.01 -40.65
N MET A 346 42.51 -9.31 -40.42
CA MET A 346 43.84 -9.91 -40.57
C MET A 346 44.36 -9.94 -42.01
N ARG A 347 43.52 -9.80 -43.04
CA ARG A 347 43.95 -9.82 -44.46
C ARG A 347 45.10 -8.85 -44.75
N ALA A 348 45.05 -7.62 -44.23
CA ALA A 348 46.12 -6.64 -44.43
C ALA A 348 47.45 -7.10 -43.81
N GLN A 349 47.41 -7.65 -42.58
CA GLN A 349 48.60 -8.10 -41.87
C GLN A 349 49.16 -9.40 -42.44
N ILE A 350 48.31 -10.38 -42.80
CA ILE A 350 48.73 -11.65 -43.39
C ILE A 350 49.33 -11.41 -44.79
N VAL A 351 48.75 -10.52 -45.60
CA VAL A 351 49.34 -10.14 -46.89
C VAL A 351 50.66 -9.41 -46.68
N ALA A 352 50.77 -8.48 -45.72
CA ALA A 352 52.02 -7.79 -45.43
C ALA A 352 53.13 -8.76 -44.96
N TYR A 353 52.86 -9.62 -43.98
CA TYR A 353 53.84 -10.61 -43.51
C TYR A 353 54.15 -11.69 -44.55
N GLY A 354 53.19 -12.04 -45.42
CA GLY A 354 53.41 -12.90 -46.58
C GLY A 354 54.31 -12.24 -47.64
N LEU A 355 54.11 -10.95 -47.92
CA LEU A 355 54.97 -10.20 -48.84
C LEU A 355 56.39 -10.06 -48.27
N ILE A 356 56.51 -9.78 -46.96
CA ILE A 356 57.79 -9.70 -46.24
C ILE A 356 58.50 -11.07 -46.26
N SER A 357 57.82 -12.17 -45.96
CA SER A 357 58.42 -13.50 -45.98
C SER A 357 58.82 -13.94 -47.40
N ILE A 358 58.04 -13.59 -48.43
CA ILE A 358 58.40 -13.79 -49.83
C ILE A 358 59.62 -12.94 -50.22
N THR A 359 59.68 -11.66 -49.85
CA THR A 359 60.87 -10.83 -50.14
C THR A 359 62.11 -11.28 -49.36
N MET A 360 61.98 -11.76 -48.13
CA MET A 360 63.07 -12.38 -47.37
C MET A 360 63.54 -13.68 -48.04
N LEU A 361 62.61 -14.50 -48.55
CA LEU A 361 62.92 -15.73 -49.28
C LEU A 361 63.61 -15.45 -50.62
N VAL A 362 63.16 -14.43 -51.36
CA VAL A 362 63.77 -14.00 -52.63
C VAL A 362 65.15 -13.36 -52.40
N ALA A 363 65.31 -12.54 -51.36
CA ALA A 363 66.61 -11.97 -50.98
C ALA A 363 67.60 -13.08 -50.57
N ALA A 364 67.14 -14.05 -49.76
CA ALA A 364 67.92 -15.21 -49.39
C ALA A 364 68.32 -16.07 -50.61
N LEU A 365 67.40 -16.29 -51.55
CA LEU A 365 67.67 -17.04 -52.78
C LEU A 365 68.66 -16.30 -53.68
N ALA A 366 68.55 -14.96 -53.78
CA ALA A 366 69.52 -14.14 -54.49
C ALA A 366 70.92 -14.22 -53.86
N ILE A 367 71.02 -14.13 -52.53
CA ILE A 367 72.29 -14.27 -51.81
C ILE A 367 72.84 -15.71 -51.93
N ALA A 368 71.99 -16.73 -51.98
CA ALA A 368 72.42 -18.11 -52.20
C ALA A 368 72.97 -18.38 -53.61
N VAL A 369 72.47 -17.66 -54.63
CA VAL A 369 72.87 -17.82 -56.04
C VAL A 369 74.02 -16.90 -56.46
N TRP A 370 74.15 -15.71 -55.86
CA TRP A 370 75.17 -14.69 -56.21
C TRP A 370 76.22 -14.45 -55.10
N GLY A 371 76.09 -15.07 -53.93
CA GLY A 371 77.03 -14.90 -52.82
C GLY A 371 78.25 -15.79 -52.94
N GLU A 372 79.42 -15.24 -52.61
CA GLU A 372 80.68 -15.99 -52.48
C GLU A 372 80.51 -17.20 -51.54
N PRO A 373 81.13 -18.36 -51.86
CA PRO A 373 80.78 -19.67 -51.27
C PRO A 373 81.09 -19.80 -49.77
N VAL A 374 81.75 -18.81 -49.16
CA VAL A 374 82.07 -18.75 -47.73
C VAL A 374 80.82 -18.54 -46.85
N ILE A 375 79.75 -17.93 -47.38
CA ILE A 375 78.62 -17.44 -46.55
C ILE A 375 77.42 -18.42 -46.52
N GLN A 376 77.28 -19.32 -47.49
CA GLN A 376 76.09 -20.18 -47.64
C GLN A 376 75.61 -20.93 -46.37
N PRO A 377 76.47 -21.63 -45.57
CA PRO A 377 75.98 -22.50 -44.50
C PRO A 377 75.39 -21.77 -43.28
N TRP A 378 75.68 -20.48 -43.09
CA TRP A 378 75.15 -19.69 -41.96
C TRP A 378 73.75 -19.11 -42.24
N ILE A 379 73.43 -18.91 -43.53
CA ILE A 379 72.17 -18.28 -43.97
C ILE A 379 71.02 -19.29 -43.96
N THR A 380 71.27 -20.54 -44.38
CA THR A 380 70.24 -21.59 -44.45
C THR A 380 69.68 -21.98 -43.08
N GLY A 381 70.50 -21.99 -42.02
CA GLY A 381 70.08 -22.35 -40.67
C GLY A 381 69.30 -21.25 -39.91
N SER A 382 69.44 -19.98 -40.30
CA SER A 382 68.85 -18.85 -39.60
C SER A 382 67.46 -18.44 -40.14
N ILE A 383 67.24 -18.61 -41.45
CA ILE A 383 65.97 -18.26 -42.10
C ILE A 383 64.81 -19.16 -41.65
N THR A 384 65.05 -20.46 -41.50
CA THR A 384 64.02 -21.47 -41.16
C THR A 384 63.36 -21.19 -39.80
N ILE A 385 64.13 -20.71 -38.82
CA ILE A 385 63.64 -20.35 -37.49
C ILE A 385 62.76 -19.08 -37.55
N ILE A 386 63.19 -18.07 -38.31
CA ILE A 386 62.49 -16.78 -38.42
C ILE A 386 61.17 -16.91 -39.20
N LEU A 387 61.15 -17.69 -40.29
CA LEU A 387 59.96 -17.85 -41.14
C LEU A 387 58.83 -18.61 -40.44
N ALA A 388 59.15 -19.54 -39.53
CA ALA A 388 58.17 -20.38 -38.86
C ALA A 388 57.65 -19.81 -37.52
N GLY A 389 58.52 -19.27 -36.66
CA GLY A 389 58.15 -18.93 -35.28
C GLY A 389 57.44 -17.59 -35.11
N LEU A 390 58.03 -16.51 -35.62
CA LEU A 390 57.62 -15.14 -35.34
C LEU A 390 56.20 -14.75 -35.79
N PRO A 391 55.73 -15.07 -37.02
CA PRO A 391 54.38 -14.68 -37.44
C PRO A 391 53.30 -15.46 -36.67
N LEU A 392 53.48 -16.77 -36.44
CA LEU A 392 52.53 -17.56 -35.65
C LEU A 392 52.45 -17.07 -34.20
N ALA A 393 53.58 -16.73 -33.57
CA ALA A 393 53.60 -16.22 -32.20
C ALA A 393 52.84 -14.89 -32.04
N LYS A 394 52.99 -13.94 -32.98
CA LYS A 394 52.22 -12.68 -32.96
C LYS A 394 50.74 -12.88 -33.28
N ILE A 395 50.40 -13.78 -34.21
CA ILE A 395 49.00 -14.15 -34.48
C ILE A 395 48.37 -14.78 -33.22
N TRP A 396 49.07 -15.68 -32.54
CA TRP A 396 48.64 -16.25 -31.26
C TRP A 396 48.48 -15.21 -30.15
N ALA A 397 49.40 -14.24 -30.04
CA ALA A 397 49.30 -13.17 -29.06
C ALA A 397 48.07 -12.28 -29.30
N ASN A 398 47.82 -11.87 -30.55
CA ASN A 398 46.66 -11.06 -30.92
C ASN A 398 45.34 -11.84 -30.71
N VAL A 399 45.28 -13.12 -31.10
CA VAL A 399 44.11 -13.98 -30.83
C VAL A 399 43.88 -14.16 -29.32
N ARG A 400 44.95 -14.33 -28.54
CA ARG A 400 44.89 -14.45 -27.07
C ARG A 400 44.47 -13.15 -26.37
N ALA A 401 44.77 -11.99 -26.95
CA ALA A 401 44.29 -10.68 -26.48
C ALA A 401 42.83 -10.40 -26.88
N TRP A 402 42.38 -10.89 -28.04
CA TRP A 402 41.01 -10.73 -28.54
C TRP A 402 39.99 -11.68 -27.88
N LEU A 403 40.42 -12.90 -27.53
CA LEU A 403 39.60 -13.91 -26.83
C LEU A 403 38.86 -13.44 -25.57
N PRO A 404 39.47 -12.71 -24.60
CA PRO A 404 38.76 -12.26 -23.39
C PRO A 404 37.65 -11.24 -23.66
N ASP A 405 37.80 -10.34 -24.63
CA ASP A 405 36.74 -9.37 -24.96
C ASP A 405 35.60 -10.02 -25.77
N GLN A 406 35.89 -11.03 -26.57
CA GLN A 406 34.83 -11.86 -27.17
C GLN A 406 34.06 -12.66 -26.12
N ARG A 407 34.71 -13.17 -25.07
CA ARG A 407 34.00 -13.79 -23.93
C ARG A 407 33.06 -12.80 -23.26
N ARG A 408 33.54 -11.62 -22.87
CA ARG A 408 32.70 -10.55 -22.28
C ARG A 408 31.48 -10.19 -23.13
N ASN A 409 31.59 -10.24 -24.46
CA ASN A 409 30.46 -9.99 -25.35
C ASN A 409 29.50 -11.19 -25.45
N LEU A 410 30.01 -12.43 -25.43
CA LEU A 410 29.19 -13.64 -25.34
C LEU A 410 28.47 -13.76 -24.00
N ASP A 411 29.13 -13.39 -22.90
CA ASP A 411 28.56 -13.36 -21.55
C ASP A 411 27.42 -12.34 -21.48
N LYS A 412 27.63 -11.09 -21.96
CA LYS A 412 26.55 -10.09 -22.12
C LYS A 412 25.37 -10.56 -22.96
N VAL A 413 25.61 -11.29 -24.05
CA VAL A 413 24.52 -11.85 -24.88
C VAL A 413 23.79 -12.97 -24.14
N HIS A 414 24.50 -13.82 -23.40
CA HIS A 414 23.90 -14.88 -22.60
C HIS A 414 23.06 -14.33 -21.44
N ASP A 415 23.54 -13.30 -20.74
CA ASP A 415 22.81 -12.67 -19.64
C ASP A 415 21.59 -11.90 -20.16
N ARG A 416 21.68 -11.25 -21.33
CA ARG A 416 20.51 -10.65 -22.00
C ARG A 416 19.50 -11.69 -22.51
N LEU A 417 19.95 -12.88 -22.91
CA LEU A 417 19.02 -13.96 -23.29
C LEU A 417 18.33 -14.58 -22.06
N LYS A 418 19.00 -14.66 -20.91
CA LYS A 418 18.35 -14.99 -19.62
C LYS A 418 17.34 -13.92 -19.22
N GLU A 419 17.68 -12.64 -19.36
CA GLU A 419 16.77 -11.51 -19.08
C GLU A 419 15.49 -11.61 -19.92
N ILE A 420 15.61 -11.96 -21.21
CA ILE A 420 14.45 -12.21 -22.10
C ILE A 420 13.68 -13.50 -21.72
N GLN A 421 14.38 -14.56 -21.30
CA GLN A 421 13.75 -15.81 -20.82
C GLN A 421 12.93 -15.57 -19.55
N LYS A 422 13.54 -14.88 -18.58
CA LYS A 422 12.98 -14.43 -17.30
C LYS A 422 11.70 -13.62 -17.50
N GLU A 423 11.77 -12.61 -18.36
CA GLU A 423 10.64 -11.78 -18.79
C GLU A 423 9.52 -12.59 -19.48
N LEU A 424 9.88 -13.57 -20.31
CA LEU A 424 8.92 -14.38 -21.04
C LEU A 424 8.21 -15.42 -20.16
N HIS A 425 8.90 -15.98 -19.16
CA HIS A 425 8.30 -16.85 -18.15
C HIS A 425 7.27 -16.09 -17.30
N SER A 426 7.60 -14.86 -16.89
CA SER A 426 6.67 -13.93 -16.21
C SER A 426 5.40 -13.68 -17.05
N GLN A 427 5.56 -13.32 -18.33
CA GLN A 427 4.43 -13.08 -19.23
C GLN A 427 3.54 -14.32 -19.44
N VAL A 428 4.12 -15.53 -19.46
CA VAL A 428 3.35 -16.79 -19.49
C VAL A 428 2.56 -16.99 -18.20
N ALA A 429 3.17 -16.82 -17.03
CA ALA A 429 2.51 -16.98 -15.74
C ALA A 429 1.34 -16.00 -15.55
N VAL A 430 1.55 -14.71 -15.84
CA VAL A 430 0.50 -13.67 -15.79
C VAL A 430 -0.62 -13.96 -16.80
N ALA A 431 -0.29 -14.38 -18.02
CA ALA A 431 -1.29 -14.76 -19.03
C ALA A 431 -2.10 -16.01 -18.63
N ARG A 432 -1.48 -16.96 -17.92
CA ARG A 432 -2.11 -18.20 -17.43
C ARG A 432 -3.07 -17.94 -16.27
N ALA A 433 -2.68 -17.11 -15.29
CA ALA A 433 -3.58 -16.62 -14.24
C ALA A 433 -4.80 -15.90 -14.85
N SER A 434 -4.52 -14.95 -15.74
CA SER A 434 -5.54 -14.17 -16.45
C SER A 434 -6.49 -15.04 -17.30
N LEU A 435 -6.01 -16.14 -17.86
CA LEU A 435 -6.89 -17.11 -18.51
C LEU A 435 -7.74 -17.86 -17.46
N ALA A 436 -7.14 -18.38 -16.39
CA ALA A 436 -7.82 -19.18 -15.37
C ALA A 436 -9.01 -18.44 -14.69
N GLU A 437 -8.86 -17.14 -14.42
CA GLU A 437 -9.93 -16.25 -13.92
C GLU A 437 -11.17 -16.28 -14.83
N VAL A 438 -10.98 -15.96 -16.12
CA VAL A 438 -12.07 -15.95 -17.11
C VAL A 438 -12.59 -17.36 -17.39
N ASP A 439 -11.73 -18.38 -17.40
CA ASP A 439 -12.13 -19.77 -17.56
C ASP A 439 -13.06 -20.22 -16.42
N ALA A 440 -12.81 -19.75 -15.20
CA ALA A 440 -13.63 -20.06 -14.02
C ALA A 440 -14.96 -19.29 -14.03
N ALA A 441 -14.94 -18.01 -14.42
CA ALA A 441 -16.17 -17.22 -14.55
C ALA A 441 -17.10 -17.70 -15.67
N VAL A 442 -16.57 -18.05 -16.85
CA VAL A 442 -17.38 -18.63 -17.94
C VAL A 442 -18.03 -19.95 -17.50
N ARG A 443 -17.27 -20.86 -16.86
CA ARG A 443 -17.82 -22.12 -16.32
C ARG A 443 -18.96 -21.93 -15.32
N LEU A 444 -18.95 -20.83 -14.57
CA LEU A 444 -20.02 -20.49 -13.65
C LEU A 444 -21.21 -19.84 -14.37
N ALA A 445 -20.97 -18.88 -15.26
CA ALA A 445 -22.04 -18.21 -16.03
C ALA A 445 -22.87 -19.25 -16.82
N ASP A 446 -22.20 -20.20 -17.47
CA ASP A 446 -22.83 -21.38 -18.08
C ASP A 446 -23.73 -22.10 -17.05
N PHE A 447 -23.19 -22.43 -15.88
CA PHE A 447 -23.85 -23.21 -14.83
C PHE A 447 -25.03 -22.51 -14.14
N LEU A 448 -24.97 -21.18 -13.99
CA LEU A 448 -26.08 -20.38 -13.46
C LEU A 448 -27.19 -20.28 -14.51
N SER A 449 -26.84 -20.09 -15.79
CA SER A 449 -27.81 -20.08 -16.90
C SER A 449 -28.54 -21.42 -17.06
N GLU A 450 -27.87 -22.54 -16.79
CA GLU A 450 -28.46 -23.89 -16.76
C GLU A 450 -29.48 -24.11 -15.62
N ARG A 451 -29.56 -23.24 -14.60
CA ARG A 451 -30.19 -23.55 -13.30
C ARG A 451 -31.05 -22.46 -12.64
N GLY A 452 -31.26 -21.31 -13.28
CA GLY A 452 -31.87 -20.11 -12.68
C GLY A 452 -33.35 -20.17 -12.23
N SER A 453 -33.87 -21.28 -11.68
CA SER A 453 -35.29 -21.40 -11.27
C SER A 453 -35.63 -22.54 -10.27
N LEU A 454 -34.75 -22.87 -9.31
CA LEU A 454 -34.96 -24.02 -8.40
C LEU A 454 -34.84 -23.70 -6.88
N ASN A 455 -36.00 -23.72 -6.19
CA ASN A 455 -36.13 -23.46 -4.75
C ASN A 455 -35.95 -24.75 -3.90
N SER A 456 -34.74 -25.34 -3.79
CA SER A 456 -34.56 -26.55 -2.97
C SER A 456 -33.17 -26.82 -2.38
N TYR A 457 -33.12 -26.90 -1.04
CA TYR A 457 -31.93 -27.13 -0.21
C TYR A 457 -31.17 -28.45 -0.51
N ARG A 458 -31.82 -29.48 -1.07
CA ARG A 458 -31.12 -30.72 -1.47
C ARG A 458 -30.31 -30.57 -2.76
N GLU A 459 -30.72 -29.68 -3.66
CA GLU A 459 -30.00 -29.41 -4.91
C GLU A 459 -28.88 -28.40 -4.70
N TYR A 460 -29.03 -27.53 -3.68
CA TYR A 460 -27.97 -26.67 -3.15
C TYR A 460 -26.70 -27.44 -2.79
N GLN A 461 -26.78 -28.64 -2.18
CA GLN A 461 -25.59 -29.45 -1.87
C GLN A 461 -24.79 -29.87 -3.14
N GLY A 462 -25.49 -30.14 -4.25
CA GLY A 462 -24.86 -30.42 -5.55
C GLY A 462 -24.26 -29.16 -6.20
N LEU A 463 -24.97 -28.02 -6.11
CA LEU A 463 -24.48 -26.70 -6.53
C LEU A 463 -23.17 -26.35 -5.82
N LEU A 464 -23.18 -26.45 -4.50
CA LEU A 464 -22.08 -26.18 -3.57
C LEU A 464 -20.82 -26.99 -3.88
N THR A 465 -21.00 -28.29 -4.17
CA THR A 465 -19.90 -29.20 -4.50
C THR A 465 -19.23 -28.82 -5.84
N LYS A 466 -20.00 -28.36 -6.84
CA LYS A 466 -19.43 -27.87 -8.11
C LYS A 466 -18.72 -26.52 -7.93
N VAL A 467 -19.37 -25.55 -7.29
CA VAL A 467 -18.78 -24.21 -7.05
C VAL A 467 -17.50 -24.31 -6.24
N HIS A 468 -17.49 -25.09 -5.15
CA HIS A 468 -16.27 -25.32 -4.36
C HIS A 468 -15.15 -25.93 -5.22
N LYS A 469 -15.44 -26.95 -6.03
CA LYS A 469 -14.44 -27.58 -6.92
C LYS A 469 -13.87 -26.62 -7.97
N ASP A 470 -14.71 -25.80 -8.59
CA ASP A 470 -14.26 -24.83 -9.60
C ASP A 470 -13.52 -23.63 -8.98
N LEU A 471 -13.81 -23.28 -7.71
CA LEU A 471 -12.99 -22.39 -6.90
C LEU A 471 -11.65 -23.00 -6.47
N THR A 472 -11.60 -24.30 -6.09
CA THR A 472 -10.33 -24.98 -5.78
C THR A 472 -9.39 -24.96 -6.98
N ARG A 473 -9.93 -25.20 -8.19
CA ARG A 473 -9.18 -25.10 -9.45
C ARG A 473 -8.65 -23.70 -9.73
N LEU A 474 -9.39 -22.66 -9.33
CA LEU A 474 -8.94 -21.27 -9.43
C LEU A 474 -7.81 -20.98 -8.44
N ASP A 475 -7.92 -21.46 -7.19
CA ASP A 475 -6.86 -21.39 -6.17
C ASP A 475 -5.58 -22.11 -6.62
N GLU A 476 -5.69 -23.37 -7.07
CA GLU A 476 -4.58 -24.15 -7.64
C GLU A 476 -3.89 -23.43 -8.82
N ALA A 477 -4.67 -22.88 -9.76
CA ALA A 477 -4.13 -22.20 -10.95
C ALA A 477 -3.48 -20.85 -10.65
N LEU A 478 -4.07 -20.04 -9.77
CA LEU A 478 -3.51 -18.76 -9.36
C LEU A 478 -2.24 -18.95 -8.51
N ARG A 479 -2.22 -19.96 -7.62
CA ARG A 479 -1.02 -20.35 -6.86
C ARG A 479 0.12 -20.78 -7.77
N ALA A 480 -0.14 -21.68 -8.71
CA ALA A 480 0.87 -22.12 -9.67
C ALA A 480 1.43 -20.93 -10.48
N ALA A 481 0.58 -20.00 -10.91
CA ALA A 481 1.03 -18.79 -11.60
C ALA A 481 1.81 -17.83 -10.69
N GLN A 482 1.45 -17.67 -9.41
CA GLN A 482 2.23 -16.90 -8.44
C GLN A 482 3.62 -17.52 -8.23
N ASP A 483 3.69 -18.85 -8.05
CA ASP A 483 4.95 -19.58 -7.86
C ASP A 483 5.85 -19.50 -9.12
N GLU A 484 5.28 -19.65 -10.32
CA GLU A 484 5.99 -19.50 -11.60
C GLU A 484 6.51 -18.07 -11.81
N TRP A 485 5.67 -17.06 -11.54
CA TRP A 485 6.06 -15.66 -11.64
C TRP A 485 7.13 -15.28 -10.60
N ALA A 486 7.04 -15.77 -9.36
CA ALA A 486 8.02 -15.50 -8.31
C ALA A 486 9.40 -16.11 -8.65
N GLN A 487 9.42 -17.33 -9.21
CA GLN A 487 10.63 -17.95 -9.76
C GLN A 487 11.20 -17.18 -10.97
N SER A 488 10.37 -16.39 -11.65
CA SER A 488 10.81 -15.51 -12.74
C SER A 488 11.35 -14.15 -12.29
N GLU A 489 11.34 -13.81 -10.99
CA GLU A 489 11.97 -12.59 -10.42
C GLU A 489 11.69 -11.27 -11.23
N SER A 490 10.53 -11.15 -11.89
CA SER A 490 10.31 -10.18 -12.96
C SER A 490 9.85 -8.81 -12.44
N ASP A 491 10.29 -7.74 -13.11
CA ASP A 491 9.80 -6.37 -12.85
C ASP A 491 8.35 -6.15 -13.39
N GLN A 492 7.70 -7.16 -13.98
CA GLN A 492 6.27 -7.10 -14.31
C GLN A 492 5.40 -7.36 -13.09
N ARG A 493 4.32 -6.59 -12.94
CA ARG A 493 3.30 -6.75 -11.89
C ARG A 493 2.81 -8.22 -11.78
N PRO A 494 2.70 -8.78 -10.56
CA PRO A 494 2.32 -10.17 -10.35
C PRO A 494 0.92 -10.55 -10.85
N PRO A 495 0.65 -11.85 -11.07
CA PRO A 495 -0.71 -12.37 -11.18
C PRO A 495 -1.51 -12.11 -9.89
N LEU A 496 -2.84 -12.25 -9.95
CA LEU A 496 -3.74 -11.97 -8.81
C LEU A 496 -3.28 -12.69 -7.52
N GLN A 497 -2.94 -11.91 -6.49
CA GLN A 497 -2.31 -12.40 -5.26
C GLN A 497 -3.32 -12.74 -4.16
N ARG A 498 -4.46 -12.01 -4.09
CA ARG A 498 -5.48 -12.15 -3.04
C ARG A 498 -6.84 -11.63 -3.51
N ILE A 499 -7.92 -12.22 -2.99
CA ILE A 499 -9.30 -11.74 -3.18
C ILE A 499 -9.83 -11.28 -1.82
N ILE A 500 -10.36 -10.06 -1.77
CA ILE A 500 -11.00 -9.48 -0.58
C ILE A 500 -12.49 -9.30 -0.87
N LEU A 501 -13.32 -9.98 -0.07
CA LEU A 501 -14.77 -9.98 -0.17
C LEU A 501 -15.37 -9.24 1.03
N TYR A 502 -15.98 -8.09 0.78
CA TYR A 502 -16.76 -7.34 1.76
C TYR A 502 -18.22 -7.78 1.71
N ILE A 503 -18.82 -8.05 2.86
CA ILE A 503 -20.23 -8.43 3.02
C ILE A 503 -20.90 -7.44 3.98
N ASP A 504 -21.90 -6.70 3.49
CA ASP A 504 -22.63 -5.68 4.25
C ASP A 504 -24.14 -5.97 4.37
N ASP A 505 -24.81 -5.22 5.24
CA ASP A 505 -26.25 -5.29 5.56
C ASP A 505 -26.77 -6.69 5.97
N LEU A 506 -25.88 -7.58 6.42
CA LEU A 506 -26.23 -8.91 6.94
C LEU A 506 -27.16 -8.83 8.18
N ASP A 507 -27.18 -7.70 8.89
CA ASP A 507 -28.11 -7.43 9.98
C ASP A 507 -29.49 -6.88 9.56
N ARG A 508 -29.75 -6.73 8.25
CA ARG A 508 -31.10 -6.54 7.67
C ARG A 508 -31.72 -7.85 7.18
N CYS A 509 -30.91 -8.86 6.87
CA CYS A 509 -31.40 -10.13 6.33
C CYS A 509 -32.21 -10.96 7.35
N PRO A 510 -33.24 -11.71 6.90
CA PRO A 510 -33.99 -12.62 7.77
C PRO A 510 -33.10 -13.77 8.27
N PRO A 511 -33.41 -14.38 9.44
CA PRO A 511 -32.52 -15.33 10.12
C PRO A 511 -31.98 -16.47 9.26
N ASP A 512 -32.81 -17.01 8.37
CA ASP A 512 -32.53 -18.15 7.50
C ASP A 512 -31.42 -17.79 6.49
N ARG A 513 -31.55 -16.62 5.86
CA ARG A 513 -30.55 -16.05 4.94
C ARG A 513 -29.23 -15.73 5.65
N VAL A 514 -29.29 -15.28 6.91
CA VAL A 514 -28.07 -15.06 7.72
C VAL A 514 -27.31 -16.37 7.92
N VAL A 515 -28.00 -17.50 8.12
CA VAL A 515 -27.37 -18.82 8.24
C VAL A 515 -26.85 -19.34 6.91
N GLU A 516 -27.58 -19.14 5.79
CA GLU A 516 -27.08 -19.44 4.44
C GLU A 516 -25.76 -18.70 4.14
N VAL A 517 -25.68 -17.40 4.46
CA VAL A 517 -24.47 -16.58 4.28
C VAL A 517 -23.32 -17.04 5.19
N LEU A 518 -23.57 -17.38 6.45
CA LEU A 518 -22.53 -17.92 7.33
C LEU A 518 -21.98 -19.28 6.83
N ALA A 519 -22.84 -20.14 6.29
CA ALA A 519 -22.42 -21.40 5.67
C ALA A 519 -21.60 -21.16 4.38
N ALA A 520 -22.04 -20.22 3.53
CA ALA A 520 -21.30 -19.78 2.35
C ALA A 520 -19.89 -19.27 2.68
N ILE A 521 -19.79 -18.37 3.67
CA ILE A 521 -18.50 -17.84 4.17
C ILE A 521 -17.62 -18.99 4.66
N HIS A 522 -18.15 -19.92 5.46
CA HIS A 522 -17.36 -21.05 5.97
C HIS A 522 -16.74 -21.92 4.86
N LEU A 523 -17.40 -22.02 3.70
CA LEU A 523 -16.94 -22.81 2.56
C LEU A 523 -16.01 -22.04 1.63
N MET A 524 -16.15 -20.71 1.54
CA MET A 524 -15.12 -19.84 0.97
C MET A 524 -13.84 -19.85 1.83
N LEU A 525 -13.97 -19.96 3.15
CA LEU A 525 -12.86 -20.16 4.10
C LEU A 525 -12.22 -21.56 4.06
N ALA A 526 -12.57 -22.41 3.09
CA ALA A 526 -11.78 -23.60 2.75
C ALA A 526 -10.71 -23.31 1.67
N LEU A 527 -10.71 -22.11 1.08
CA LEU A 527 -9.91 -21.74 -0.10
C LEU A 527 -8.85 -20.68 0.29
N PRO A 528 -7.54 -21.01 0.26
CA PRO A 528 -6.48 -20.14 0.75
C PRO A 528 -6.07 -19.03 -0.26
N LEU A 529 -7.06 -18.28 -0.75
CA LEU A 529 -6.90 -16.99 -1.45
C LEU A 529 -7.78 -15.88 -0.85
N PHE A 530 -8.80 -16.25 -0.09
CA PHE A 530 -9.86 -15.35 0.33
C PHE A 530 -9.57 -14.69 1.68
N VAL A 531 -9.74 -13.37 1.71
CA VAL A 531 -10.05 -12.62 2.94
C VAL A 531 -11.50 -12.18 2.86
N VAL A 532 -12.29 -12.46 3.90
CA VAL A 532 -13.71 -12.10 3.98
C VAL A 532 -13.91 -11.12 5.13
N VAL A 533 -14.54 -9.98 4.87
CA VAL A 533 -14.83 -8.93 5.85
C VAL A 533 -16.34 -8.78 5.95
N VAL A 534 -16.93 -9.02 7.13
CA VAL A 534 -18.38 -9.04 7.31
C VAL A 534 -18.81 -7.99 8.33
N ALA A 535 -19.62 -7.00 7.91
CA ALA A 535 -20.24 -6.03 8.80
C ALA A 535 -21.56 -6.55 9.36
N VAL A 536 -21.73 -6.52 10.69
CA VAL A 536 -22.92 -7.10 11.34
C VAL A 536 -23.12 -6.63 12.79
N ASP A 537 -24.38 -6.45 13.23
CA ASP A 537 -24.71 -6.36 14.65
C ASP A 537 -24.58 -7.75 15.34
N PRO A 538 -23.65 -7.92 16.29
CA PRO A 538 -23.42 -9.21 16.97
C PRO A 538 -24.52 -9.62 17.96
N ARG A 539 -25.57 -8.81 18.17
CA ARG A 539 -26.80 -9.17 18.88
C ARG A 539 -27.77 -9.85 17.92
N TRP A 540 -27.90 -9.32 16.69
CA TRP A 540 -28.71 -9.93 15.62
C TRP A 540 -28.15 -11.30 15.24
N LEU A 541 -26.84 -11.37 14.97
CA LEU A 541 -26.18 -12.61 14.54
C LEU A 541 -26.38 -13.78 15.51
N VAL A 542 -26.24 -13.51 16.82
CA VAL A 542 -26.49 -14.50 17.89
C VAL A 542 -27.97 -14.85 18.01
N ARG A 543 -28.90 -13.92 17.70
CA ARG A 543 -30.35 -14.19 17.65
C ARG A 543 -30.71 -15.12 16.48
N CYS A 544 -30.16 -14.91 15.30
CA CYS A 544 -30.41 -15.74 14.11
C CYS A 544 -29.93 -17.18 14.29
N LEU A 545 -28.72 -17.35 14.83
CA LEU A 545 -28.17 -18.67 15.17
C LEU A 545 -28.94 -19.37 16.31
N LYS A 546 -29.46 -18.63 17.29
CA LYS A 546 -30.36 -19.20 18.31
C LYS A 546 -31.69 -19.67 17.74
N HIS A 547 -32.16 -19.10 16.63
CA HIS A 547 -33.37 -19.58 15.94
C HIS A 547 -33.12 -20.95 15.28
N HIS A 548 -32.02 -21.08 14.54
CA HIS A 548 -31.63 -22.29 13.81
C HIS A 548 -30.91 -23.35 14.66
N HIS A 549 -30.81 -23.15 15.99
CA HIS A 549 -30.01 -23.99 16.88
C HIS A 549 -30.40 -25.47 16.86
N LYS A 550 -31.68 -25.78 16.64
CA LYS A 550 -32.13 -27.18 16.54
C LYS A 550 -31.65 -27.86 15.27
N GLU A 551 -31.48 -27.14 14.17
CA GLU A 551 -31.11 -27.72 12.88
C GLU A 551 -29.59 -27.77 12.71
N LEU A 552 -28.90 -26.71 13.16
CA LEU A 552 -27.43 -26.62 13.12
C LEU A 552 -26.72 -27.59 14.08
N PHE A 553 -27.34 -27.93 15.22
CA PHE A 553 -26.69 -28.74 16.26
C PHE A 553 -27.31 -30.12 16.52
N ALA A 554 -28.53 -30.43 16.04
CA ALA A 554 -29.09 -31.80 16.14
C ALA A 554 -28.61 -32.76 15.03
N ALA A 555 -27.84 -32.26 14.04
CA ALA A 555 -27.18 -33.10 13.03
C ALA A 555 -26.07 -34.01 13.62
N GLY A 556 -25.77 -33.89 14.92
CA GLY A 556 -24.73 -34.60 15.66
C GLY A 556 -25.17 -35.88 16.42
N GLY A 557 -26.26 -36.53 16.03
CA GLY A 557 -26.69 -37.81 16.59
C GLY A 557 -27.73 -37.73 17.73
N GLU A 558 -28.23 -38.89 18.15
CA GLU A 558 -29.23 -39.01 19.22
C GLU A 558 -28.61 -38.75 20.60
N ILE A 559 -28.89 -37.57 21.18
CA ILE A 559 -28.40 -37.19 22.51
C ILE A 559 -29.37 -37.72 23.58
N GLY A 560 -28.94 -38.69 24.37
CA GLY A 560 -29.66 -39.12 25.58
C GLY A 560 -29.69 -38.05 26.67
N GLU A 561 -30.67 -38.10 27.57
CA GLU A 561 -31.07 -37.02 28.50
C GLU A 561 -30.04 -36.62 29.59
N GLY A 562 -28.76 -36.99 29.45
CA GLY A 562 -27.68 -36.68 30.40
C GLY A 562 -26.54 -35.80 29.86
N ALA A 563 -26.54 -35.39 28.58
CA ALA A 563 -25.42 -34.69 27.94
C ALA A 563 -25.80 -33.29 27.41
N ILE A 564 -26.35 -32.44 28.30
CA ILE A 564 -26.88 -31.12 27.93
C ILE A 564 -25.79 -30.02 27.89
N ASP A 565 -24.72 -30.15 28.69
CA ASP A 565 -23.67 -29.13 28.83
C ASP A 565 -22.62 -29.11 27.70
N ASP A 566 -22.53 -30.15 26.87
CA ASP A 566 -21.51 -30.29 25.80
C ASP A 566 -21.98 -29.69 24.44
N ILE A 567 -23.14 -29.03 24.40
CA ILE A 567 -23.72 -28.47 23.18
C ILE A 567 -23.07 -27.11 22.86
N ALA A 568 -22.19 -27.10 21.86
CA ALA A 568 -21.44 -25.92 21.43
C ALA A 568 -22.36 -24.70 21.16
N THR A 569 -22.02 -23.53 21.71
CA THR A 569 -22.93 -22.38 21.66
C THR A 569 -22.91 -21.67 20.29
N PRO A 570 -23.93 -20.86 19.98
CA PRO A 570 -23.92 -19.93 18.85
C PRO A 570 -22.68 -19.03 18.76
N VAL A 571 -22.09 -18.64 19.90
CA VAL A 571 -20.90 -17.78 19.91
C VAL A 571 -19.65 -18.58 19.57
N ASP A 572 -19.58 -19.86 19.95
CA ASP A 572 -18.46 -20.74 19.60
C ASP A 572 -18.51 -21.17 18.13
N TYR A 573 -19.71 -21.22 17.53
CA TYR A 573 -19.87 -21.34 16.07
C TYR A 573 -19.36 -20.08 15.34
N LEU A 574 -19.66 -18.89 15.85
CA LEU A 574 -19.12 -17.64 15.31
C LEU A 574 -17.60 -17.55 15.48
N ASP A 575 -17.06 -17.95 16.62
CA ASP A 575 -15.61 -17.97 16.85
C ASP A 575 -14.90 -19.08 16.05
N LYS A 576 -15.64 -20.11 15.58
CA LYS A 576 -15.19 -21.12 14.59
C LYS A 576 -15.18 -20.59 13.15
N ILE A 577 -16.04 -19.64 12.79
CA ILE A 577 -15.98 -18.95 11.49
C ILE A 577 -14.91 -17.85 11.52
N PHE A 578 -15.08 -16.85 12.39
CA PHE A 578 -14.29 -15.62 12.39
C PHE A 578 -13.00 -15.75 13.21
N GLN A 579 -11.85 -15.63 12.53
CA GLN A 579 -10.55 -15.58 13.18
C GLN A 579 -10.33 -14.23 13.87
N ILE A 580 -10.80 -13.12 13.26
CA ILE A 580 -10.66 -11.76 13.79
C ILE A 580 -12.05 -11.09 13.90
N PRO A 581 -12.79 -11.29 15.01
CA PRO A 581 -13.82 -10.32 15.38
C PRO A 581 -13.14 -9.00 15.77
N LEU A 582 -13.60 -7.88 15.23
CA LEU A 582 -13.12 -6.53 15.54
C LEU A 582 -14.33 -5.64 15.82
N THR A 583 -14.41 -5.10 17.02
CA THR A 583 -15.44 -4.11 17.38
C THR A 583 -15.02 -2.73 16.86
N VAL A 584 -15.83 -2.13 15.99
CA VAL A 584 -15.63 -0.75 15.49
C VAL A 584 -15.62 0.22 16.68
N PRO A 585 -14.74 1.24 16.72
CA PRO A 585 -14.69 2.16 17.86
C PRO A 585 -16.05 2.83 18.12
N PRO A 586 -16.54 2.87 19.37
CA PRO A 586 -17.79 3.53 19.67
C PRO A 586 -17.70 5.05 19.43
N THR A 587 -18.85 5.67 19.16
CA THR A 587 -18.97 7.12 19.01
C THR A 587 -18.87 7.79 20.38
N THR A 588 -17.68 8.29 20.71
CA THR A 588 -17.47 9.12 21.91
C THR A 588 -18.05 10.52 21.70
N PRO A 589 -18.41 11.27 22.77
CA PRO A 589 -18.90 12.65 22.63
C PRO A 589 -17.96 13.57 21.84
N ARG A 590 -16.64 13.35 21.92
CA ARG A 590 -15.65 14.08 21.10
C ARG A 590 -15.71 13.72 19.62
N LYS A 591 -15.84 12.42 19.28
CA LYS A 591 -16.04 11.98 17.88
C LYS A 591 -17.34 12.52 17.30
N THR A 592 -18.42 12.52 18.09
CA THR A 592 -19.71 13.12 17.69
C THR A 592 -19.63 14.65 17.55
N GLY A 593 -18.87 15.34 18.40
CA GLY A 593 -18.59 16.78 18.27
C GLY A 593 -17.93 17.12 16.93
N LEU A 594 -16.79 16.48 16.63
CA LEU A 594 -16.07 16.64 15.36
C LEU A 594 -16.94 16.34 14.12
N LEU A 595 -17.79 15.31 14.20
CA LEU A 595 -18.76 15.00 13.14
C LEU A 595 -19.80 16.12 13.00
N LEU A 596 -20.35 16.65 14.09
CA LEU A 596 -21.33 17.74 14.04
C LEU A 596 -20.70 19.05 13.54
N GLU A 597 -19.48 19.38 13.96
CA GLU A 597 -18.69 20.51 13.46
C GLU A 597 -18.47 20.38 11.94
N SER A 598 -18.11 19.18 11.45
CA SER A 598 -17.96 18.90 10.02
C SER A 598 -19.25 18.96 9.22
N LEU A 599 -20.40 18.58 9.80
CA LEU A 599 -21.71 18.56 9.11
C LEU A 599 -22.41 19.93 9.13
N LEU A 600 -22.15 20.76 10.14
CA LEU A 600 -22.72 22.11 10.26
C LEU A 600 -21.83 23.16 9.57
N GLY A 601 -20.53 22.94 9.55
CA GLY A 601 -19.50 23.92 9.21
C GLY A 601 -19.34 24.98 10.30
N SER A 602 -18.16 25.57 10.40
CA SER A 602 -17.93 26.73 11.28
C SER A 602 -18.88 27.87 10.85
N PRO A 603 -19.79 28.36 11.73
CA PRO A 603 -20.69 29.44 11.37
C PRO A 603 -19.87 30.71 11.15
N GLY A 604 -19.92 31.26 9.94
CA GLY A 604 -19.20 32.48 9.58
C GLY A 604 -19.55 33.61 10.55
N VAL A 605 -18.52 34.19 11.19
CA VAL A 605 -18.69 35.24 12.20
C VAL A 605 -19.08 36.54 11.52
N ASN A 606 -20.39 36.71 11.30
CA ASN A 606 -21.01 37.97 10.89
C ASN A 606 -20.85 38.99 12.03
N ASN A 607 -19.69 39.64 12.10
CA ASN A 607 -19.35 40.62 13.14
C ASN A 607 -19.97 41.99 12.83
N ASP A 608 -21.29 42.00 12.67
CA ASP A 608 -22.08 43.14 12.22
C ASP A 608 -22.71 43.87 13.44
N GLN A 609 -21.87 44.57 14.21
CA GLN A 609 -22.31 45.58 15.17
C GLN A 609 -21.23 46.62 15.51
N SER A 610 -21.45 47.81 14.95
CA SER A 610 -21.22 49.16 15.50
C SER A 610 -20.30 49.37 16.72
N GLU A 611 -19.43 50.36 16.56
CA GLU A 611 -18.67 51.08 17.59
C GLU A 611 -19.51 51.49 18.84
N GLU A 612 -18.98 51.30 20.05
CA GLU A 612 -18.68 52.40 21.00
C GLU A 612 -17.81 51.92 22.20
N SER A 613 -17.23 52.88 22.92
CA SER A 613 -16.21 52.75 24.00
C SER A 613 -16.77 52.22 25.36
N GLU A 614 -16.00 51.75 26.36
CA GLU A 614 -14.86 52.37 27.08
C GLU A 614 -14.07 51.40 28.03
N GLN A 615 -12.79 51.72 28.25
CA GLN A 615 -11.97 51.55 29.49
C GLN A 615 -11.71 50.15 30.13
N THR A 616 -10.67 50.05 30.98
CA THR A 616 -10.04 48.80 31.53
C THR A 616 -9.51 49.01 32.98
N PRO A 617 -9.14 47.96 33.76
CA PRO A 617 -9.82 46.70 34.08
C PRO A 617 -10.29 46.68 35.57
N PRO A 618 -9.64 46.14 36.66
CA PRO A 618 -8.52 45.20 36.89
C PRO A 618 -8.83 43.99 37.86
N GLU A 619 -7.78 43.23 38.21
CA GLU A 619 -7.54 42.40 39.43
C GLU A 619 -8.28 41.05 39.70
N GLY A 620 -7.51 40.06 40.20
CA GLY A 620 -7.93 38.69 40.58
C GLY A 620 -7.34 37.54 39.75
N GLU A 621 -6.00 37.33 39.67
CA GLU A 621 -5.19 36.45 40.57
C GLU A 621 -5.66 34.95 40.61
N VAL A 622 -4.84 33.89 40.46
CA VAL A 622 -3.40 33.64 40.74
C VAL A 622 -2.75 32.63 39.72
N HIS A 623 -1.40 32.59 39.70
CA HIS A 623 -0.42 31.58 39.19
C HIS A 623 -0.83 30.07 39.29
N ILE A 624 -0.17 29.06 38.69
CA ILE A 624 1.27 28.65 38.64
C ILE A 624 1.50 27.81 37.35
N GLU A 625 2.49 27.99 36.47
CA GLU A 625 3.99 28.02 36.53
C GLU A 625 4.66 26.62 36.47
N GLY A 626 5.81 26.48 35.79
CA GLY A 626 6.47 25.19 35.50
C GLY A 626 7.03 25.10 34.05
N ASN A 627 8.09 25.83 33.67
CA ASN A 627 9.50 25.61 34.04
C ASN A 627 10.08 24.32 33.42
N THR A 628 10.39 24.28 32.13
CA THR A 628 11.73 24.54 31.54
C THR A 628 12.87 23.62 32.01
N SER A 629 13.26 22.72 31.10
CA SER A 629 14.61 22.19 30.88
C SER A 629 14.69 21.89 29.37
N GLU A 630 15.49 22.58 28.57
CA GLU A 630 16.94 22.38 28.46
C GLU A 630 17.30 20.90 28.24
N ASP A 631 17.40 20.51 26.96
CA ASP A 631 18.67 19.94 26.48
C ASP A 631 18.95 20.41 25.04
N SER A 632 20.20 20.20 24.66
CA SER A 632 20.94 20.73 23.53
C SER A 632 20.63 19.97 22.24
N GLY A 633 20.68 20.66 21.10
CA GLY A 633 20.87 19.99 19.83
C GLY A 633 22.30 19.45 19.69
N SER A 634 22.43 18.24 19.16
CA SER A 634 23.65 17.81 18.44
C SER A 634 23.31 17.81 16.95
N GLU A 635 24.10 18.52 16.15
CA GLU A 635 23.93 18.57 14.69
C GLU A 635 24.15 17.17 14.08
N GLY A 636 23.33 16.77 13.11
CA GLY A 636 23.15 15.36 12.72
C GLY A 636 22.82 15.08 11.26
N GLU A 637 23.24 15.97 10.35
CA GLU A 637 23.26 15.75 8.88
C GLU A 637 21.87 15.60 8.19
N ALA A 638 21.81 15.81 6.86
CA ALA A 638 20.54 16.02 6.15
C ALA A 638 19.99 14.75 5.49
N ALA A 639 18.71 14.44 5.75
CA ALA A 639 18.03 13.28 5.18
C ALA A 639 16.70 13.62 4.48
N ALA A 640 16.58 13.16 3.23
CA ALA A 640 15.34 12.87 2.52
C ALA A 640 15.70 11.82 1.44
N PRO A 641 14.85 10.82 1.14
CA PRO A 641 13.40 10.75 1.39
C PRO A 641 12.96 9.46 2.12
N GLU A 642 12.59 9.56 3.40
CA GLU A 642 12.39 8.35 4.24
C GLU A 642 10.91 7.91 4.39
N THR A 643 9.95 8.81 4.15
CA THR A 643 8.52 8.60 4.51
C THR A 643 7.85 7.42 3.80
N ASN A 644 8.10 7.23 2.51
CA ASN A 644 7.43 6.17 1.73
C ASN A 644 7.99 4.78 2.03
N ALA A 645 9.23 4.69 2.54
CA ALA A 645 9.89 3.41 2.83
C ALA A 645 9.28 2.73 4.07
N ASP A 646 9.05 3.48 5.15
CA ASP A 646 8.36 2.96 6.35
C ASP A 646 6.86 2.79 6.14
N GLU A 647 6.21 3.57 5.25
CA GLU A 647 4.81 3.30 4.89
C GLU A 647 4.63 1.93 4.20
N LEU A 648 5.59 1.52 3.36
CA LEU A 648 5.56 0.25 2.61
C LEU A 648 6.24 -0.94 3.31
N ASN A 649 7.19 -0.69 4.22
CA ASN A 649 7.86 -1.71 5.02
C ASN A 649 7.82 -1.39 6.53
N PRO A 650 6.64 -1.16 7.12
CA PRO A 650 6.51 -0.71 8.50
C PRO A 650 7.15 -1.70 9.47
N SER A 651 8.14 -1.20 10.22
CA SER A 651 8.94 -1.98 11.19
C SER A 651 8.09 -2.81 12.16
N GLN A 652 6.87 -2.35 12.46
CA GLN A 652 5.86 -3.00 13.31
C GLN A 652 5.36 -4.36 12.81
N MET A 653 5.61 -4.73 11.54
CA MET A 653 5.34 -6.11 11.07
C MET A 653 6.35 -7.13 11.59
N SER A 654 7.56 -6.70 11.94
CA SER A 654 8.61 -7.58 12.44
C SER A 654 8.41 -7.89 13.93
N LEU A 655 8.63 -9.15 14.31
CA LEU A 655 8.57 -9.60 15.70
C LEU A 655 9.98 -9.94 16.17
N THR A 656 10.38 -9.46 17.34
CA THR A 656 11.69 -9.76 17.92
C THR A 656 11.77 -11.17 18.49
N ALA A 657 13.00 -11.64 18.73
CA ALA A 657 13.24 -12.91 19.42
C ALA A 657 12.65 -12.93 20.84
N ALA A 658 12.61 -11.78 21.53
CA ALA A 658 12.00 -11.65 22.85
C ALA A 658 10.47 -11.87 22.78
N GLU A 659 9.78 -11.15 21.89
CA GLU A 659 8.33 -11.29 21.68
C GLU A 659 7.93 -12.74 21.35
N ILE A 660 8.69 -13.42 20.49
CA ILE A 660 8.44 -14.80 20.08
C ILE A 660 8.71 -15.78 21.25
N SER A 661 9.80 -15.58 21.97
CA SER A 661 10.21 -16.46 23.08
C SER A 661 9.26 -16.37 24.27
N PHE A 662 8.71 -15.18 24.55
CA PHE A 662 7.68 -14.99 25.57
C PHE A 662 6.35 -15.63 25.15
N MET A 663 5.90 -15.40 23.91
CA MET A 663 4.64 -15.96 23.40
C MET A 663 4.59 -17.49 23.46
N ALA A 664 5.73 -18.15 23.19
CA ALA A 664 5.85 -19.60 23.27
C ALA A 664 5.59 -20.16 24.69
N GLN A 665 5.98 -19.42 25.74
CA GLN A 665 5.79 -19.84 27.14
C GLN A 665 4.32 -19.79 27.58
N LEU A 666 3.52 -18.91 26.97
CA LEU A 666 2.06 -18.81 27.22
C LEU A 666 1.26 -20.00 26.66
N GLY A 667 1.90 -20.96 25.98
CA GLY A 667 1.26 -22.12 25.35
C GLY A 667 0.34 -22.93 26.28
N ALA A 668 0.62 -22.97 27.59
CA ALA A 668 -0.21 -23.65 28.57
C ALA A 668 -1.61 -23.02 28.76
N LEU A 669 -1.82 -21.77 28.33
CA LEU A 669 -3.12 -21.07 28.36
C LEU A 669 -3.95 -21.29 27.09
N LEU A 670 -3.37 -21.88 26.04
CA LEU A 670 -3.96 -22.00 24.70
C LEU A 670 -4.39 -23.46 24.45
N PRO A 671 -5.68 -23.81 24.66
CA PRO A 671 -6.13 -25.21 24.63
C PRO A 671 -6.19 -25.82 23.23
N THR A 672 -6.02 -25.04 22.16
CA THR A 672 -6.13 -25.52 20.77
C THR A 672 -5.13 -24.83 19.83
N PRO A 673 -4.74 -25.47 18.71
CA PRO A 673 -3.98 -24.82 17.64
C PRO A 673 -4.71 -23.61 17.01
N ARG A 674 -6.06 -23.59 17.06
CA ARG A 674 -6.85 -22.43 16.64
C ARG A 674 -6.59 -21.23 17.55
N ALA A 675 -6.59 -21.44 18.87
CA ALA A 675 -6.30 -20.40 19.85
C ALA A 675 -4.88 -19.83 19.66
N ALA A 676 -3.89 -20.69 19.43
CA ALA A 676 -2.52 -20.25 19.15
C ALA A 676 -2.41 -19.40 17.86
N LYS A 677 -3.02 -19.84 16.74
CA LYS A 677 -3.05 -19.05 15.49
C LYS A 677 -3.76 -17.70 15.68
N LYS A 678 -4.86 -17.68 16.46
CA LYS A 678 -5.64 -16.47 16.72
C LYS A 678 -4.91 -15.51 17.67
N LEU A 679 -4.15 -16.00 18.66
CA LEU A 679 -3.22 -15.18 19.45
C LEU A 679 -2.20 -14.48 18.53
N VAL A 680 -1.50 -15.22 17.66
CA VAL A 680 -0.51 -14.64 16.74
C VAL A 680 -1.12 -13.57 15.83
N ASN A 681 -2.28 -13.84 15.23
CA ASN A 681 -2.94 -12.90 14.33
C ASN A 681 -3.43 -11.63 15.03
N LEU A 682 -4.06 -11.76 16.21
CA LEU A 682 -4.51 -10.61 17.00
C LEU A 682 -3.32 -9.83 17.57
N TYR A 683 -2.25 -10.51 17.98
CA TYR A 683 -1.04 -9.86 18.45
C TYR A 683 -0.39 -9.02 17.36
N ARG A 684 -0.23 -9.56 16.14
CA ARG A 684 0.27 -8.80 14.97
C ARG A 684 -0.60 -7.57 14.67
N LEU A 685 -1.93 -7.70 14.73
CA LEU A 685 -2.86 -6.59 14.50
C LEU A 685 -2.72 -5.48 15.55
N VAL A 686 -2.51 -5.84 16.82
CA VAL A 686 -2.23 -4.87 17.90
C VAL A 686 -0.84 -4.26 17.76
N ARG A 687 0.19 -5.06 17.41
CA ARG A 687 1.58 -4.64 17.25
C ARG A 687 1.75 -3.61 16.13
N MET A 688 1.10 -3.81 14.97
CA MET A 688 1.00 -2.81 13.90
C MET A 688 0.20 -1.56 14.29
N GLY A 689 -0.47 -1.58 15.44
CA GLY A 689 -1.18 -0.45 16.01
C GLY A 689 -0.40 0.37 17.04
N VAL A 690 0.87 0.03 17.28
CA VAL A 690 1.80 0.81 18.11
C VAL A 690 2.54 1.80 17.21
N GLU A 691 2.61 3.06 17.64
CA GLU A 691 3.29 4.13 16.91
C GLU A 691 4.80 3.87 16.82
N ALA A 692 5.45 4.27 15.71
CA ALA A 692 6.85 3.96 15.44
C ALA A 692 7.81 4.47 16.54
N GLU A 693 7.53 5.65 17.09
CA GLU A 693 8.30 6.27 18.17
C GLU A 693 8.19 5.50 19.50
N GLY A 694 6.99 5.02 19.84
CA GLY A 694 6.73 4.19 21.03
C GLY A 694 7.11 2.71 20.86
N LEU A 695 7.60 2.32 19.68
CA LEU A 695 7.74 0.91 19.29
C LEU A 695 8.82 0.16 20.07
N SER A 696 9.85 0.89 20.50
CA SER A 696 10.96 0.43 21.33
C SER A 696 10.46 0.06 22.73
N GLY A 697 9.95 1.02 23.49
CA GLY A 697 9.44 0.82 24.86
C GLY A 697 8.30 -0.20 25.00
N PHE A 698 7.58 -0.49 23.91
CA PHE A 698 6.64 -1.61 23.87
C PHE A 698 7.35 -2.99 23.91
N VAL A 699 8.51 -3.16 23.26
CA VAL A 699 9.24 -4.44 23.23
C VAL A 699 10.34 -4.51 24.26
N ASP A 700 11.35 -3.66 24.12
CA ASP A 700 12.56 -3.63 24.93
C ASP A 700 12.69 -2.23 25.53
N THR A 701 12.59 -2.12 26.85
CA THR A 701 12.93 -0.87 27.54
C THR A 701 14.45 -0.67 27.51
N SER A 702 14.91 0.57 27.44
CA SER A 702 16.35 0.90 27.48
C SER A 702 17.01 0.60 28.84
N SER A 703 16.22 0.32 29.87
CA SER A 703 16.62 -0.14 31.20
C SER A 703 16.83 -1.66 31.31
N GLY A 704 16.33 -2.44 30.34
CA GLY A 704 16.34 -3.92 30.39
C GLY A 704 15.16 -4.52 31.17
N GLU A 705 14.22 -3.69 31.62
CA GLU A 705 12.93 -4.09 32.18
C GLU A 705 12.01 -4.66 31.07
N PRO A 706 11.05 -5.55 31.39
CA PRO A 706 10.12 -6.10 30.41
C PRO A 706 9.30 -4.99 29.71
N GLY A 707 9.09 -5.09 28.39
CA GLY A 707 8.21 -4.18 27.66
C GLY A 707 6.72 -4.55 27.75
N GLU A 708 5.84 -3.58 27.44
CA GLU A 708 4.37 -3.77 27.47
C GLU A 708 3.85 -4.88 26.54
N HIS A 709 4.65 -5.35 25.58
CA HIS A 709 4.33 -6.49 24.71
C HIS A 709 3.87 -7.72 25.50
N GLN A 710 4.48 -7.97 26.67
CA GLN A 710 4.13 -9.09 27.53
C GLN A 710 2.69 -8.98 28.06
N VAL A 711 2.28 -7.78 28.49
CA VAL A 711 0.93 -7.47 28.98
C VAL A 711 -0.10 -7.78 27.89
N VAL A 712 0.17 -7.34 26.66
CA VAL A 712 -0.68 -7.60 25.48
C VAL A 712 -0.77 -9.09 25.18
N GLN A 713 0.36 -9.80 25.17
CA GLN A 713 0.37 -11.24 24.90
C GLN A 713 -0.36 -12.05 25.98
N ILE A 714 -0.23 -11.71 27.26
CA ILE A 714 -0.95 -12.35 28.37
C ILE A 714 -2.46 -12.10 28.25
N LEU A 715 -2.88 -10.84 28.04
CA LEU A 715 -4.29 -10.50 27.91
C LEU A 715 -4.93 -11.15 26.69
N LEU A 716 -4.21 -11.25 25.56
CA LEU A 716 -4.68 -11.99 24.39
C LEU A 716 -4.70 -13.51 24.63
N ALA A 717 -3.72 -14.08 25.32
CA ALA A 717 -3.70 -15.50 25.66
C ALA A 717 -4.87 -15.88 26.58
N LEU A 718 -5.23 -15.01 27.53
CA LEU A 718 -6.45 -15.12 28.33
C LEU A 718 -7.72 -15.00 27.46
N LEU A 719 -7.79 -13.96 26.62
CA LEU A 719 -8.93 -13.63 25.77
C LEU A 719 -9.28 -14.74 24.76
N VAL A 720 -8.27 -15.37 24.18
CA VAL A 720 -8.40 -16.40 23.14
C VAL A 720 -8.35 -17.81 23.75
N GLY A 721 -7.69 -17.97 24.90
CA GLY A 721 -7.60 -19.24 25.62
C GLY A 721 -8.91 -19.69 26.25
N ARG A 722 -9.65 -18.76 26.88
CA ARG A 722 -11.02 -18.96 27.42
C ARG A 722 -11.91 -17.72 27.19
N PRO A 723 -12.41 -17.52 25.95
CA PRO A 723 -13.18 -16.34 25.59
C PRO A 723 -14.44 -16.13 26.44
N GLU A 724 -15.06 -17.22 26.90
CA GLU A 724 -16.26 -17.22 27.73
C GLU A 724 -16.01 -16.63 29.13
N GLN A 725 -14.78 -16.76 29.64
CA GLN A 725 -14.35 -16.31 30.96
C GLN A 725 -13.73 -14.92 30.94
N ALA A 726 -13.11 -14.52 29.82
CA ALA A 726 -12.38 -13.26 29.68
C ALA A 726 -13.21 -12.02 30.04
N SER A 727 -14.53 -12.05 29.77
CA SER A 727 -15.46 -10.95 30.09
C SER A 727 -15.69 -10.76 31.61
N ALA A 728 -15.52 -11.80 32.42
CA ALA A 728 -15.51 -11.70 33.88
C ALA A 728 -14.11 -11.32 34.40
N LEU A 729 -13.06 -11.90 33.82
CA LEU A 729 -11.68 -11.64 34.23
C LEU A 729 -11.22 -10.20 33.97
N PHE A 730 -11.50 -9.63 32.79
CA PHE A 730 -11.14 -8.26 32.45
C PHE A 730 -11.83 -7.24 33.36
N LYS A 731 -13.09 -7.48 33.76
CA LYS A 731 -13.79 -6.65 34.76
C LYS A 731 -13.13 -6.70 36.13
N TYR A 732 -12.60 -7.86 36.52
CA TYR A 732 -11.90 -8.02 37.79
C TYR A 732 -10.55 -7.29 37.78
N ILE A 733 -9.78 -7.42 36.70
CA ILE A 733 -8.53 -6.65 36.47
C ILE A 733 -8.79 -5.15 36.48
N LEU A 734 -9.85 -4.67 35.82
CA LEU A 734 -10.28 -3.26 35.81
C LEU A 734 -10.83 -2.74 37.15
N ALA A 735 -11.04 -3.62 38.15
CA ALA A 735 -11.54 -3.25 39.47
C ALA A 735 -10.50 -3.42 40.60
N ALA A 736 -9.34 -4.04 40.32
CA ALA A 736 -8.22 -4.14 41.25
C ALA A 736 -7.52 -2.78 41.45
N ALA A 737 -6.80 -2.59 42.56
CA ALA A 737 -5.99 -1.40 42.74
C ALA A 737 -4.77 -1.43 41.78
N PRO A 738 -4.39 -0.31 41.14
CA PRO A 738 -3.30 -0.30 40.16
C PRO A 738 -1.95 -0.81 40.69
N THR A 739 -1.71 -0.64 42.01
CA THR A 739 -0.47 -1.07 42.70
C THR A 739 -0.45 -2.54 43.11
N GLU A 740 -1.49 -3.33 42.82
CA GLU A 740 -1.48 -4.78 43.03
C GLU A 740 -0.60 -5.49 41.99
N LYS A 741 -0.16 -6.71 42.32
CA LYS A 741 0.50 -7.58 41.34
C LYS A 741 -0.53 -8.36 40.54
N ILE A 742 -0.37 -8.40 39.22
CA ILE A 742 -1.28 -9.11 38.33
C ILE A 742 -1.40 -10.61 38.68
N THR A 743 -0.32 -11.25 39.16
CA THR A 743 -0.36 -12.65 39.59
C THR A 743 -1.28 -12.87 40.78
N ASP A 744 -1.32 -11.94 41.74
CA ASP A 744 -2.22 -12.03 42.90
C ASP A 744 -3.67 -11.72 42.51
N VAL A 745 -3.90 -10.74 41.62
CA VAL A 745 -5.24 -10.47 41.03
C VAL A 745 -5.76 -11.69 40.26
N LEU A 746 -4.92 -12.30 39.41
CA LEU A 746 -5.29 -13.50 38.64
C LEU A 746 -5.56 -14.71 39.55
N ARG A 747 -4.77 -14.89 40.63
CA ARG A 747 -4.95 -15.97 41.62
C ARG A 747 -6.21 -15.83 42.47
N ASN A 748 -6.72 -14.61 42.64
CA ASN A 748 -7.97 -14.32 43.36
C ASN A 748 -9.19 -14.12 42.42
N SER A 749 -9.06 -14.50 41.14
CA SER A 749 -10.10 -14.35 40.13
C SER A 749 -11.44 -15.03 40.51
N PRO A 750 -12.60 -14.45 40.14
CA PRO A 750 -13.89 -14.96 40.57
C PRO A 750 -14.21 -16.35 39.99
N PRO A 751 -15.16 -17.12 40.57
CA PRO A 751 -15.48 -18.49 40.11
C PRO A 751 -15.96 -18.63 38.65
N GLN A 752 -16.39 -17.54 37.99
CA GLN A 752 -16.69 -17.55 36.55
C GLN A 752 -15.47 -17.30 35.64
N ALA A 753 -14.28 -17.13 36.23
CA ALA A 753 -13.05 -16.69 35.57
C ALA A 753 -11.83 -17.57 35.95
N THR A 754 -12.06 -18.87 36.18
CA THR A 754 -11.04 -19.81 36.72
C THR A 754 -9.74 -19.89 35.91
N ILE A 755 -9.75 -19.53 34.63
CA ILE A 755 -8.54 -19.35 33.80
C ILE A 755 -7.52 -18.40 34.44
N GLY A 756 -7.95 -17.43 35.26
CA GLY A 756 -7.05 -16.54 36.00
C GLY A 756 -6.11 -17.31 36.94
N HIS A 757 -6.62 -18.30 37.69
CA HIS A 757 -5.80 -19.12 38.59
C HIS A 757 -4.68 -19.83 37.81
N LYS A 758 -5.02 -20.44 36.66
CA LYS A 758 -4.05 -21.09 35.78
C LYS A 758 -3.06 -20.10 35.16
N ALA A 759 -3.50 -18.88 34.85
CA ALA A 759 -2.62 -17.83 34.39
C ALA A 759 -1.64 -17.37 35.48
N ALA A 760 -2.06 -17.27 36.74
CA ALA A 760 -1.15 -17.02 37.85
C ALA A 760 -0.10 -18.14 37.96
N GLU A 761 -0.49 -19.42 37.94
CA GLU A 761 0.44 -20.56 37.95
C GLU A 761 1.45 -20.53 36.79
N VAL A 762 0.99 -20.19 35.58
CA VAL A 762 1.87 -20.07 34.40
C VAL A 762 2.83 -18.89 34.55
N LEU A 763 2.36 -17.72 34.98
CA LEU A 763 3.22 -16.55 35.20
C LEU A 763 4.23 -16.76 36.34
N ASP A 764 3.82 -17.40 37.43
CA ASP A 764 4.72 -17.82 38.51
C ASP A 764 5.88 -18.68 37.93
N SER A 765 5.57 -19.64 37.05
CA SER A 765 6.58 -20.50 36.42
C SER A 765 7.51 -19.78 35.44
N ILE A 766 7.04 -18.68 34.83
CA ILE A 766 7.83 -17.83 33.92
C ILE A 766 8.75 -16.88 34.72
N THR A 767 8.24 -16.25 35.79
CA THR A 767 9.02 -15.32 36.64
C THR A 767 10.25 -15.93 37.29
N GLY A 768 10.35 -17.27 37.35
CA GLY A 768 11.57 -17.95 37.79
C GLY A 768 12.75 -17.92 36.80
N ASN A 769 12.52 -17.55 35.53
CA ASN A 769 13.53 -17.56 34.46
C ASN A 769 13.52 -16.30 33.57
N THR A 770 12.49 -15.46 33.62
CA THR A 770 12.34 -14.28 32.75
C THR A 770 11.59 -13.20 33.53
N GLU A 771 12.00 -11.93 33.41
CA GLU A 771 11.25 -10.84 34.03
C GLU A 771 9.89 -10.64 33.36
N VAL A 772 8.86 -10.39 34.17
CA VAL A 772 7.46 -10.27 33.72
C VAL A 772 6.89 -8.93 34.16
N TRP A 773 6.15 -8.24 33.30
CA TRP A 773 5.39 -7.06 33.70
C TRP A 773 4.29 -7.44 34.70
N LEU A 774 4.47 -7.08 35.97
CA LEU A 774 3.54 -7.42 37.06
C LEU A 774 2.60 -6.29 37.50
N ASP A 775 2.89 -5.04 37.13
CA ASP A 775 2.06 -3.86 37.48
C ASP A 775 0.68 -3.93 36.78
N VAL A 776 -0.38 -3.87 37.58
CA VAL A 776 -1.78 -3.94 37.11
C VAL A 776 -2.19 -2.72 36.28
N ALA A 777 -1.57 -1.55 36.47
CA ALA A 777 -1.92 -0.34 35.73
C ALA A 777 -1.76 -0.52 34.20
N ALA A 778 -0.74 -1.25 33.74
CA ALA A 778 -0.60 -1.59 32.31
C ALA A 778 -1.72 -2.52 31.80
N TYR A 779 -2.10 -3.54 32.58
CA TYR A 779 -3.21 -4.42 32.21
C TYR A 779 -4.53 -3.66 32.13
N GLN A 780 -4.74 -2.67 33.01
CA GLN A 780 -5.91 -1.79 32.99
C GLN A 780 -5.94 -0.88 31.75
N ARG A 781 -4.80 -0.37 31.28
CA ARG A 781 -4.70 0.36 29.98
C ARG A 781 -5.10 -0.53 28.79
N TRP A 782 -4.60 -1.77 28.75
CA TRP A 782 -4.79 -2.66 27.60
C TRP A 782 -6.12 -3.43 27.58
N CYS A 783 -6.75 -3.70 28.73
CA CYS A 783 -8.01 -4.44 28.80
C CYS A 783 -9.12 -3.89 27.88
N PRO A 784 -9.44 -2.58 27.86
CA PRO A 784 -10.48 -2.02 26.97
C PRO A 784 -10.11 -2.07 25.49
N VAL A 785 -8.84 -1.87 25.16
CA VAL A 785 -8.31 -1.95 23.78
C VAL A 785 -8.48 -3.37 23.26
N LEU A 786 -8.03 -4.37 24.04
CA LEU A 786 -8.05 -5.77 23.64
C LEU A 786 -9.45 -6.39 23.71
N ALA A 787 -10.34 -5.85 24.55
CA ALA A 787 -11.74 -6.27 24.63
C ALA A 787 -12.50 -6.16 23.30
N ARG A 788 -12.03 -5.33 22.35
CA ARG A 788 -12.60 -5.17 21.01
C ARG A 788 -12.45 -6.43 20.13
N TYR A 789 -11.51 -7.32 20.44
CA TYR A 789 -11.16 -8.50 19.63
C TYR A 789 -11.88 -9.82 20.02
N SER A 790 -13.07 -9.74 20.65
CA SER A 790 -13.88 -10.94 20.94
C SER A 790 -15.36 -10.62 21.08
N PHE A 791 -16.20 -11.54 20.59
CA PHE A 791 -17.66 -11.50 20.76
C PHE A 791 -18.08 -11.42 22.24
N TYR A 792 -17.29 -11.97 23.17
CA TYR A 792 -17.61 -12.05 24.60
C TYR A 792 -17.24 -10.78 25.39
N THR A 793 -16.18 -10.07 24.99
CA THR A 793 -15.65 -8.90 25.72
C THR A 793 -16.07 -7.55 25.13
N ARG A 794 -16.62 -7.50 23.90
CA ARG A 794 -17.05 -6.29 23.15
C ARG A 794 -17.93 -5.24 23.86
N ARG A 795 -18.32 -5.46 25.11
CA ARG A 795 -19.03 -4.50 25.99
C ARG A 795 -18.10 -3.80 26.99
N LEU A 796 -16.81 -4.12 26.95
CA LEU A 796 -15.73 -3.53 27.78
C LEU A 796 -14.79 -2.65 26.95
N SER A 797 -15.05 -2.52 25.65
CA SER A 797 -14.40 -1.52 24.79
C SER A 797 -14.99 -0.14 25.09
N GLY A 798 -14.12 0.78 25.51
CA GLY A 798 -14.42 2.22 25.58
C GLY A 798 -14.38 2.90 24.21
#